data_AF-A0A7Z7CHC2-F1
#
_entry.id   AF-A0A7Z7CHC2-F1
#
_cell.length_a   1.000
_cell.length_b   1.000
_cell.length_c   1.000
_cell.angle_alpha   90.00
_cell.angle_beta   90.00
_cell.angle_gamma   90.00
#
_symmetry.space_group_name_H-M   'P 1'
#
loop_
_entity.id
_entity.type
_entity.pdbx_description
1 polymer ?
#
loop_
_entity_poly.entity_id
_entity_poly.type
_entity_poly.pdbx_seq_one_letter_code
_entity_poly.pdbx_strand_id
1 'polypeptide(L)'
;MGKVIQTKKWSRRLKVLAAALLTVGCLQVPVYAAESDGQMIRVAMFANLGSTYKSTTPLITLESSGKWNIGSESGASITLPAGQIRFSADGFRVKVLETGDFKTAAAAAKLLQATSDKPLLFTTSLNGKATYQLYTGNYATEALAGQAVARVQKVAAAQLGGQQPVVTGSKRLSTGVYSSLQEAEAVQASLSSAGVSSYTVLQLDGGSQGYTVWVGEASSDADLSAFKKSVEASVPGVNLSPVNSNSAALIIRQDAGLSTDALKTAPHYTIAGSEAKAFVQGDGSGIKVVERSGRTYRGDMEISIVSGDLALVNVVPLEQYLYSVVGAEVYSSWPAEALKVQAVAARSYALQQGDRFKIANVVDTTLSQAYNGMGSENDKVSSAVDATSGEVIKSGGKIVEAVFSSNAGGQTAHPSEVWNGGGDVFSNVDSHGDTSAQAGLQTWYHVLLSTGVSGYLREDNVKELTTKTDAGLAKVTVTAQNTNVRPVPLIQSNVDPVAKMNPGNEAVVLAKVPQSNDYAWVRGPFTSAQLVKTLQGKTTSAVPSSISTLEVTKRGPSGRALEVTANGQPMTVKYADTYRSALGGLPSTLFDIAGTGSYTVLGADGKTASKTGSQGAAVLSASGTGTSSSNALVVMSGDGQARAVTQSQSFMFIGQGNGHGLGLSQWGAKGMADEGYDYQTILKHYYQNATIVKE
;
A
#
# COMPACT_ATOMS: atom_id res chain seq x y z
N MET A 1 -36.32 -62.71 26.71
CA MET A 1 -35.32 -62.38 25.67
C MET A 1 -34.33 -61.39 26.27
N GLY A 2 -33.03 -61.64 26.10
CA GLY A 2 -31.90 -61.26 26.97
C GLY A 2 -31.81 -59.77 27.34
N LYS A 3 -31.64 -59.46 28.63
CA LYS A 3 -30.40 -59.39 29.46
C LYS A 3 -29.88 -57.94 29.48
N VAL A 4 -30.28 -57.11 30.47
CA VAL A 4 -29.71 -56.94 31.84
C VAL A 4 -28.29 -56.32 31.70
N ILE A 5 -27.96 -55.15 32.29
CA ILE A 5 -27.73 -54.91 33.73
C ILE A 5 -28.00 -53.44 34.10
N GLN A 6 -28.85 -53.24 35.11
CA GLN A 6 -28.85 -52.08 36.03
C GLN A 6 -27.90 -52.34 37.20
N THR A 7 -27.34 -51.28 37.82
CA THR A 7 -27.30 -50.99 39.29
C THR A 7 -26.37 -49.78 39.52
N LYS A 8 -26.76 -48.60 40.03
CA LYS A 8 -27.33 -48.16 41.33
C LYS A 8 -26.43 -48.36 42.57
N LYS A 9 -26.18 -47.22 43.26
CA LYS A 9 -26.06 -46.97 44.73
C LYS A 9 -24.67 -46.78 45.38
N TRP A 10 -24.52 -45.56 45.94
CA TRP A 10 -24.19 -45.20 47.34
C TRP A 10 -22.95 -45.79 48.03
N SER A 11 -22.10 -44.93 48.62
CA SER A 11 -22.05 -44.77 50.10
C SER A 11 -20.97 -43.79 50.58
N ARG A 12 -21.32 -43.03 51.62
CA ARG A 12 -20.42 -42.29 52.53
C ARG A 12 -19.78 -43.25 53.53
N ARG A 13 -18.50 -43.00 53.88
CA ARG A 13 -17.82 -43.04 55.21
C ARG A 13 -16.34 -43.47 54.99
N LEU A 14 -15.33 -43.19 55.82
CA LEU A 14 -14.92 -42.13 56.75
C LEU A 14 -13.58 -42.65 57.35
N LYS A 15 -12.53 -41.80 57.45
CA LYS A 15 -11.27 -41.96 58.25
C LYS A 15 -10.21 -42.96 57.75
N VAL A 16 -8.97 -42.52 57.54
CA VAL A 16 -7.86 -42.42 58.53
C VAL A 16 -6.78 -41.46 57.98
N LEU A 17 -6.26 -40.60 58.86
CA LEU A 17 -5.11 -39.72 58.62
C LEU A 17 -3.80 -40.52 58.47
N ALA A 18 -2.95 -40.16 57.51
CA ALA A 18 -1.49 -40.19 57.67
C ALA A 18 -0.87 -39.12 56.77
N ALA A 19 -0.04 -38.27 57.38
CA ALA A 19 0.58 -37.11 56.78
C ALA A 19 1.70 -37.49 55.80
N ALA A 20 1.70 -36.83 54.64
CA ALA A 20 2.91 -36.59 53.85
C ALA A 20 2.74 -35.25 53.12
N LEU A 21 3.46 -34.22 53.60
CA LEU A 21 3.67 -32.98 52.87
C LEU A 21 4.52 -33.30 51.63
N LEU A 22 3.99 -33.03 50.45
CA LEU A 22 4.78 -32.81 49.24
C LEU A 22 4.16 -31.61 48.51
N THR A 23 4.79 -30.47 48.72
CA THR A 23 4.62 -29.23 47.96
C THR A 23 4.94 -29.50 46.49
N VAL A 24 3.92 -29.72 45.67
CA VAL A 24 4.04 -29.63 44.21
C VAL A 24 3.68 -28.20 43.84
N GLY A 25 4.71 -27.44 43.46
CA GLY A 25 4.58 -26.08 42.96
C GLY A 25 3.65 -26.05 41.75
N CYS A 26 2.73 -25.08 41.75
CA CYS A 26 1.87 -24.76 40.63
C CYS A 26 2.74 -24.35 39.44
N LEU A 27 2.89 -25.24 38.45
CA LEU A 27 3.15 -24.85 37.08
C LEU A 27 1.89 -24.14 36.58
N GLN A 28 1.88 -22.81 36.66
CA GLN A 28 0.97 -21.98 35.88
C GLN A 28 1.34 -22.14 34.41
N VAL A 29 0.68 -23.09 33.75
CA VAL A 29 0.64 -23.13 32.29
C VAL A 29 -0.06 -21.84 31.85
N PRO A 30 0.48 -21.06 30.90
CA PRO A 30 -0.23 -19.92 30.36
C PRO A 30 -1.57 -20.41 29.81
N VAL A 31 -2.64 -19.79 30.31
CA VAL A 31 -3.99 -19.95 29.80
C VAL A 31 -3.94 -19.50 28.33
N TYR A 32 -3.93 -20.47 27.41
CA TYR A 32 -4.37 -20.22 26.05
C TYR A 32 -5.78 -19.65 26.17
N ALA A 33 -5.95 -18.37 25.82
CA ALA A 33 -7.24 -17.85 25.42
C ALA A 33 -7.60 -18.54 24.09
N ALA A 34 -8.05 -19.79 24.19
CA ALA A 34 -8.64 -20.53 23.10
C ALA A 34 -10.05 -19.99 22.89
N GLU A 35 -10.18 -19.00 22.01
CA GLU A 35 -11.41 -18.72 21.26
C GLU A 35 -11.10 -17.85 20.02
N SER A 36 -10.39 -18.44 19.06
CA SER A 36 -10.76 -18.33 17.64
C SER A 36 -10.11 -19.49 16.89
N ASP A 37 -10.87 -20.55 16.66
CA ASP A 37 -10.58 -21.61 15.68
C ASP A 37 -10.75 -21.05 14.24
N GLY A 38 -10.21 -19.85 14.02
CA GLY A 38 -10.48 -18.98 12.89
C GLY A 38 -9.32 -19.01 11.90
N GLN A 39 -9.65 -19.00 10.62
CA GLN A 39 -8.67 -18.95 9.54
C GLN A 39 -7.76 -17.72 9.68
N MET A 40 -6.45 -17.94 9.71
CA MET A 40 -5.46 -16.86 9.73
C MET A 40 -5.21 -16.34 8.31
N ILE A 41 -5.01 -15.03 8.17
CA ILE A 41 -4.56 -14.40 6.95
C ILE A 41 -3.16 -13.80 7.14
N ARG A 42 -2.35 -13.93 6.10
CA ARG A 42 -0.97 -13.45 6.05
C ARG A 42 -0.87 -12.29 5.08
N VAL A 43 -0.46 -11.13 5.59
CA VAL A 43 -0.35 -9.87 4.84
C VAL A 43 1.12 -9.47 4.71
N ALA A 44 1.69 -9.53 3.50
CA ALA A 44 3.05 -9.05 3.26
C ALA A 44 3.10 -7.52 3.23
N MET A 45 3.94 -6.95 4.10
CA MET A 45 4.12 -5.49 4.24
C MET A 45 5.46 -5.02 3.66
N PHE A 46 6.49 -5.84 3.83
CA PHE A 46 7.78 -5.70 3.18
C PHE A 46 8.18 -7.06 2.62
N ALA A 47 8.46 -7.13 1.32
CA ALA A 47 9.00 -8.31 0.66
C ALA A 47 9.52 -7.94 -0.74
N ASN A 48 10.52 -8.71 -1.22
CA ASN A 48 10.96 -8.68 -2.61
C ASN A 48 10.56 -9.98 -3.33
N LEU A 49 9.42 -9.93 -4.01
CA LEU A 49 8.82 -11.05 -4.77
C LEU A 49 8.94 -10.83 -6.29
N GLY A 50 9.95 -10.07 -6.72
CA GLY A 50 10.19 -9.75 -8.13
C GLY A 50 9.12 -8.81 -8.70
N SER A 51 8.58 -9.16 -9.88
CA SER A 51 7.53 -8.37 -10.55
C SER A 51 6.15 -8.47 -9.89
N THR A 52 5.96 -9.42 -8.96
CA THR A 52 4.66 -9.65 -8.31
C THR A 52 4.39 -8.60 -7.23
N TYR A 53 5.38 -8.34 -6.37
CA TYR A 53 5.33 -7.32 -5.34
C TYR A 53 6.75 -6.98 -4.90
N LYS A 54 7.05 -5.69 -4.74
CA LYS A 54 8.35 -5.23 -4.27
C LYS A 54 8.20 -3.98 -3.40
N SER A 55 8.31 -4.19 -2.10
CA SER A 55 8.39 -3.16 -1.06
C SER A 55 9.48 -3.61 -0.09
N THR A 56 10.62 -2.92 -0.04
CA THR A 56 11.76 -3.37 0.78
C THR A 56 12.20 -2.29 1.74
N THR A 57 12.72 -2.72 2.87
CA THR A 57 13.36 -1.86 3.87
C THR A 57 14.59 -2.59 4.41
N PRO A 58 15.73 -1.92 4.62
CA PRO A 58 16.91 -2.55 5.22
C PRO A 58 16.71 -2.87 6.72
N LEU A 59 15.65 -2.32 7.32
CA LEU A 59 15.41 -2.34 8.75
C LEU A 59 13.91 -2.29 9.05
N ILE A 60 13.47 -3.06 10.04
CA ILE A 60 12.11 -3.02 10.57
C ILE A 60 12.20 -2.61 12.04
N THR A 61 11.39 -1.65 12.44
CA THR A 61 11.27 -1.20 13.82
C THR A 61 9.86 -1.46 14.30
N LEU A 62 9.74 -2.36 15.29
CA LEU A 62 8.47 -2.69 15.93
C LEU A 62 8.39 -2.01 17.30
N GLU A 63 7.19 -1.61 17.69
CA GLU A 63 6.91 -1.02 19.01
C GLU A 63 5.63 -1.61 19.58
N SER A 64 5.65 -1.98 20.87
CA SER A 64 4.48 -2.45 21.60
C SER A 64 4.41 -1.78 22.98
N SER A 65 3.18 -1.45 23.41
CA SER A 65 2.89 -0.99 24.78
C SER A 65 2.82 -2.14 25.79
N GLY A 66 2.75 -3.36 25.29
CA GLY A 66 2.56 -4.58 26.05
C GLY A 66 3.81 -5.44 26.14
N LYS A 67 3.69 -6.58 26.85
CA LYS A 67 4.72 -7.62 26.75
C LYS A 67 4.56 -8.38 25.44
N TRP A 68 5.64 -8.96 24.96
CA TRP A 68 5.67 -9.70 23.71
C TRP A 68 6.78 -10.75 23.73
N ASN A 69 6.63 -11.76 22.88
CA ASN A 69 7.60 -12.83 22.70
C ASN A 69 8.18 -12.78 21.30
N ILE A 70 9.47 -13.08 21.16
CA ILE A 70 10.14 -13.27 19.88
C ILE A 70 10.77 -14.65 19.84
N GLY A 71 10.48 -15.44 18.81
CA GLY A 71 11.03 -16.78 18.72
C GLY A 71 10.74 -17.50 17.42
N SER A 72 10.96 -18.81 17.44
CA SER A 72 10.42 -19.72 16.43
C SER A 72 8.94 -20.01 16.71
N GLU A 73 8.20 -20.49 15.69
CA GLU A 73 6.76 -20.75 15.79
C GLU A 73 6.39 -21.77 16.89
N SER A 74 7.23 -22.77 17.10
CA SER A 74 6.98 -23.91 18.01
C SER A 74 8.14 -24.22 18.96
N GLY A 75 9.12 -23.32 19.06
CA GLY A 75 10.35 -23.56 19.81
C GLY A 75 10.72 -22.44 20.77
N ALA A 76 12.01 -22.10 20.78
CA ALA A 76 12.56 -21.13 21.72
C ALA A 76 12.02 -19.72 21.48
N SER A 77 11.66 -19.04 22.56
CA SER A 77 11.21 -17.64 22.54
C SER A 77 11.86 -16.84 23.65
N ILE A 78 12.06 -15.55 23.40
CA ILE A 78 12.51 -14.56 24.37
C ILE A 78 11.31 -13.66 24.67
N THR A 79 10.94 -13.55 25.95
CA THR A 79 9.95 -12.58 26.41
C THR A 79 10.61 -11.23 26.62
N LEU A 80 10.00 -10.19 26.08
CA LEU A 80 10.47 -8.81 26.18
C LEU A 80 9.43 -7.93 26.88
N PRO A 81 9.87 -6.87 27.56
CA PRO A 81 8.98 -5.83 28.06
C PRO A 81 8.44 -4.96 26.91
N ALA A 82 7.49 -4.11 27.25
CA ALA A 82 7.03 -3.04 26.37
C ALA A 82 8.20 -2.14 25.93
N GLY A 83 8.12 -1.64 24.70
CA GLY A 83 9.14 -0.78 24.13
C GLY A 83 9.31 -1.03 22.64
N GLN A 84 10.49 -0.63 22.15
CA GLN A 84 10.84 -0.69 20.75
C GLN A 84 11.96 -1.72 20.52
N ILE A 85 11.85 -2.47 19.43
CA ILE A 85 12.85 -3.43 18.95
C ILE A 85 13.12 -3.21 17.47
N ARG A 86 14.29 -3.64 17.00
CA ARG A 86 14.68 -3.50 15.58
C ARG A 86 15.12 -4.84 14.99
N PHE A 87 14.93 -4.98 13.68
CA PHE A 87 15.35 -6.14 12.91
C PHE A 87 16.13 -5.75 11.67
N SER A 88 17.17 -6.51 11.35
CA SER A 88 17.90 -6.43 10.08
C SER A 88 18.23 -7.83 9.57
N ALA A 89 18.50 -7.96 8.28
CA ALA A 89 18.99 -9.23 7.71
C ALA A 89 20.51 -9.37 7.90
N ASP A 90 21.00 -10.57 8.18
CA ASP A 90 22.43 -10.90 8.10
C ASP A 90 22.87 -11.00 6.64
N GLY A 91 24.15 -10.75 6.37
CA GLY A 91 24.69 -10.79 5.01
C GLY A 91 25.91 -9.88 4.84
N PHE A 92 26.24 -9.57 3.58
CA PHE A 92 27.41 -8.75 3.28
C PHE A 92 27.19 -7.28 3.65
N ARG A 93 28.12 -6.73 4.43
CA ARG A 93 28.07 -5.37 4.96
C ARG A 93 29.43 -4.71 4.83
N VAL A 94 29.45 -3.38 4.95
CA VAL A 94 30.69 -2.64 5.15
C VAL A 94 30.71 -2.13 6.58
N LYS A 95 31.66 -2.57 7.39
CA LYS A 95 31.96 -1.97 8.70
C LYS A 95 32.71 -0.68 8.43
N VAL A 96 32.06 0.45 8.70
CA VAL A 96 32.54 1.79 8.40
C VAL A 96 33.62 2.21 9.38
N LEU A 97 33.32 2.07 10.67
CA LEU A 97 34.22 2.42 11.76
C LEU A 97 33.78 1.71 13.05
N GLU A 98 34.71 1.61 13.98
CA GLU A 98 34.48 1.23 15.37
C GLU A 98 35.12 2.29 16.30
N THR A 99 34.37 2.79 17.28
CA THR A 99 34.85 3.87 18.17
C THR A 99 34.22 3.80 19.55
N GLY A 100 34.92 4.29 20.58
CA GLY A 100 34.34 4.48 21.92
C GLY A 100 33.48 5.75 22.06
N ASP A 101 33.47 6.63 21.05
CA ASP A 101 32.72 7.89 21.07
C ASP A 101 31.45 7.82 20.21
N PHE A 102 30.29 7.88 20.87
CA PHE A 102 28.99 7.92 20.21
C PHE A 102 28.87 9.08 19.24
N LYS A 103 29.40 10.27 19.56
CA LYS A 103 29.22 11.46 18.71
C LYS A 103 29.91 11.27 17.36
N THR A 104 31.12 10.72 17.36
CA THR A 104 31.85 10.35 16.14
C THR A 104 31.04 9.36 15.30
N ALA A 105 30.53 8.28 15.91
CA ALA A 105 29.73 7.28 15.20
C ALA A 105 28.41 7.83 14.66
N ALA A 106 27.69 8.63 15.47
CA ALA A 106 26.44 9.27 15.10
C ALA A 106 26.60 10.31 13.98
N ALA A 107 27.69 11.08 13.98
CA ALA A 107 28.01 12.02 12.92
C ALA A 107 28.28 11.29 11.58
N ALA A 108 29.04 10.20 11.60
CA ALA A 108 29.26 9.37 10.43
C ALA A 108 27.96 8.73 9.92
N ALA A 109 27.13 8.20 10.82
CA ALA A 109 25.82 7.66 10.48
C ALA A 109 24.94 8.73 9.82
N LYS A 110 24.88 9.94 10.37
CA LYS A 110 24.10 11.07 9.84
C LYS A 110 24.50 11.43 8.41
N LEU A 111 25.79 11.39 8.08
CA LEU A 111 26.27 11.62 6.71
C LEU A 111 25.79 10.52 5.75
N LEU A 112 25.81 9.25 6.18
CA LEU A 112 25.40 8.11 5.36
C LEU A 112 23.88 8.00 5.17
N GLN A 113 23.06 8.55 6.07
CA GLN A 113 21.60 8.56 5.95
C GLN A 113 21.09 9.13 4.63
N ALA A 114 21.79 10.12 4.07
CA ALA A 114 21.43 10.77 2.81
C ALA A 114 21.80 9.93 1.56
N THR A 115 22.56 8.85 1.74
CA THR A 115 23.06 8.00 0.65
C THR A 115 22.18 6.76 0.41
N SER A 116 22.51 5.97 -0.61
CA SER A 116 21.97 4.63 -0.80
C SER A 116 22.53 3.60 0.19
N ASP A 117 23.72 3.87 0.75
CA ASP A 117 24.42 3.01 1.70
C ASP A 117 23.92 3.30 3.12
N LYS A 118 22.67 2.93 3.41
CA LYS A 118 21.98 3.28 4.67
C LYS A 118 22.74 2.73 5.89
N PRO A 119 22.90 3.55 6.97
CA PRO A 119 23.68 3.16 8.13
C PRO A 119 22.90 2.27 9.11
N LEU A 120 23.63 1.39 9.78
CA LEU A 120 23.19 0.63 10.95
C LEU A 120 24.25 0.82 12.05
N LEU A 121 23.82 1.33 13.19
CA LEU A 121 24.71 1.66 14.30
C LEU A 121 24.38 0.76 15.48
N PHE A 122 25.37 -0.01 15.92
CA PHE A 122 25.26 -0.89 17.08
C PHE A 122 26.15 -0.39 18.21
N THR A 123 25.81 -0.79 19.44
CA THR A 123 26.67 -0.63 20.60
C THR A 123 26.92 -1.98 21.27
N THR A 124 28.10 -2.14 21.85
CA THR A 124 28.50 -3.30 22.64
C THR A 124 29.51 -2.84 23.70
N SER A 125 29.90 -3.73 24.62
CA SER A 125 31.00 -3.50 25.55
C SER A 125 32.19 -4.37 25.16
N LEU A 126 33.36 -3.76 24.92
CA LEU A 126 34.62 -4.46 24.68
C LEU A 126 35.66 -3.97 25.68
N ASN A 127 36.41 -4.89 26.30
CA ASN A 127 37.37 -4.58 27.36
C ASN A 127 36.76 -3.68 28.47
N GLY A 128 35.47 -3.91 28.79
CA GLY A 128 34.72 -3.12 29.78
C GLY A 128 34.36 -1.69 29.35
N LYS A 129 34.56 -1.31 28.07
CA LYS A 129 34.24 0.02 27.54
C LYS A 129 33.15 -0.07 26.48
N ALA A 130 32.26 0.93 26.47
CA ALA A 130 31.28 1.07 25.41
C ALA A 130 31.98 1.28 24.06
N THR A 131 31.57 0.50 23.07
CA THR A 131 32.07 0.53 21.71
C THR A 131 30.89 0.65 20.75
N TYR A 132 30.99 1.58 19.80
CA TYR A 132 30.01 1.85 18.77
C TYR A 132 30.53 1.37 17.43
N GLN A 133 29.76 0.53 16.75
CA GLN A 133 30.12 -0.09 15.49
C GLN A 133 29.12 0.36 14.42
N LEU A 134 29.62 1.08 13.41
CA LEU A 134 28.81 1.59 12.31
C LEU A 134 28.98 0.71 11.07
N TYR A 135 27.87 0.33 10.46
CA TYR A 135 27.82 -0.50 9.26
C TYR A 135 26.96 0.14 8.17
N THR A 136 27.13 -0.28 6.91
CA THR A 136 26.18 -0.10 5.80
C THR A 136 25.84 -1.44 5.14
N GLY A 137 24.72 -1.50 4.42
CA GLY A 137 24.20 -2.73 3.78
C GLY A 137 22.77 -3.06 4.24
N ASN A 138 22.17 -4.18 3.84
CA ASN A 138 22.76 -5.40 3.26
C ASN A 138 23.13 -5.28 1.77
N TYR A 139 24.26 -5.84 1.35
CA TYR A 139 24.66 -5.96 -0.06
C TYR A 139 24.45 -7.38 -0.55
N ALA A 140 23.99 -7.53 -1.81
CA ALA A 140 23.66 -8.85 -2.36
C ALA A 140 24.88 -9.78 -2.53
N THR A 141 26.08 -9.23 -2.72
CA THR A 141 27.31 -10.00 -2.88
C THR A 141 28.50 -9.32 -2.21
N GLU A 142 29.54 -10.09 -1.89
CA GLU A 142 30.82 -9.59 -1.40
C GLU A 142 31.42 -8.53 -2.34
N ALA A 143 31.35 -8.76 -3.65
CA ALA A 143 31.87 -7.81 -4.64
C ALA A 143 31.15 -6.45 -4.61
N LEU A 144 29.82 -6.45 -4.43
CA LEU A 144 29.04 -5.21 -4.32
C LEU A 144 29.35 -4.47 -3.00
N ALA A 145 29.57 -5.21 -1.90
CA ALA A 145 30.05 -4.62 -0.65
C ALA A 145 31.45 -4.02 -0.83
N GLY A 146 32.36 -4.70 -1.53
CA GLY A 146 33.69 -4.19 -1.86
C GLY A 146 33.66 -2.89 -2.66
N GLN A 147 32.75 -2.78 -3.63
CA GLN A 147 32.53 -1.52 -4.36
C GLN A 147 31.99 -0.39 -3.47
N ALA A 148 31.24 -0.73 -2.41
CA ALA A 148 30.70 0.24 -1.47
C ALA A 148 31.74 0.83 -0.52
N VAL A 149 32.81 0.10 -0.20
CA VAL A 149 33.91 0.55 0.69
C VAL A 149 34.41 1.94 0.28
N ALA A 150 34.77 2.14 -0.98
CA ALA A 150 35.30 3.42 -1.46
C ALA A 150 34.28 4.57 -1.35
N ARG A 151 32.99 4.29 -1.60
CA ARG A 151 31.92 5.29 -1.48
C ARG A 151 31.71 5.70 -0.04
N VAL A 152 31.59 4.72 0.85
CA VAL A 152 31.37 4.92 2.28
C VAL A 152 32.56 5.63 2.90
N GLN A 153 33.79 5.22 2.55
CA GLN A 153 35.02 5.88 3.00
C GLN A 153 35.05 7.36 2.63
N LYS A 154 34.69 7.68 1.38
CA LYS A 154 34.64 9.08 0.92
C LYS A 154 33.63 9.90 1.71
N VAL A 155 32.44 9.35 1.99
CA VAL A 155 31.37 10.06 2.70
C VAL A 155 31.71 10.26 4.18
N ALA A 156 32.27 9.25 4.84
CA ALA A 156 32.55 9.28 6.27
C ALA A 156 33.98 9.76 6.62
N ALA A 157 34.79 10.17 5.63
CA ALA A 157 36.23 10.40 5.76
C ALA A 157 36.66 11.19 7.00
N ALA A 158 35.95 12.27 7.33
CA ALA A 158 36.25 13.13 8.47
C ALA A 158 36.15 12.41 9.83
N GLN A 159 35.36 11.34 9.92
CA GLN A 159 35.06 10.63 11.17
C GLN A 159 35.79 9.30 11.32
N LEU A 160 36.54 8.87 10.31
CA LEU A 160 37.20 7.56 10.33
C LEU A 160 38.41 7.51 11.26
N GLY A 161 39.04 8.65 11.57
CA GLY A 161 40.23 8.67 12.43
C GLY A 161 41.38 7.78 11.93
N GLY A 162 41.51 7.62 10.60
CA GLY A 162 42.49 6.72 9.97
C GLY A 162 42.03 5.28 9.72
N GLN A 163 40.85 4.89 10.23
CA GLN A 163 40.26 3.59 9.95
C GLN A 163 39.92 3.45 8.46
N GLN A 164 39.98 2.21 7.96
CA GLN A 164 39.55 1.85 6.62
C GLN A 164 38.27 1.04 6.74
N PRO A 165 37.19 1.41 6.03
CA PRO A 165 36.00 0.58 5.99
C PRO A 165 36.32 -0.81 5.41
N VAL A 166 35.77 -1.85 6.01
CA VAL A 166 36.05 -3.25 5.63
C VAL A 166 34.78 -4.01 5.29
N VAL A 167 34.88 -4.92 4.33
CA VAL A 167 33.78 -5.84 4.03
C VAL A 167 33.65 -6.85 5.17
N THR A 168 32.41 -7.16 5.53
CA THR A 168 32.01 -8.15 6.52
C THR A 168 30.92 -9.03 5.93
N GLY A 169 30.71 -10.22 6.48
CA GLY A 169 29.73 -11.17 6.00
C GLY A 169 29.15 -12.07 7.09
N SER A 170 28.43 -13.10 6.65
CA SER A 170 27.67 -14.01 7.51
C SER A 170 28.46 -15.23 8.00
N LYS A 171 29.76 -15.35 7.67
CA LYS A 171 30.59 -16.48 8.13
C LYS A 171 31.04 -16.23 9.57
N ARG A 172 30.72 -17.16 10.47
CA ARG A 172 30.89 -17.04 11.92
C ARG A 172 31.40 -18.33 12.55
N LEU A 173 31.92 -18.23 13.77
CA LEU A 173 32.28 -19.36 14.63
C LEU A 173 31.35 -19.37 15.85
N SER A 174 31.00 -20.56 16.34
CA SER A 174 30.23 -20.77 17.56
C SER A 174 31.13 -21.30 18.67
N THR A 175 30.82 -20.91 19.91
CA THR A 175 31.44 -21.43 21.14
C THR A 175 30.72 -22.66 21.71
N GLY A 176 29.68 -23.15 21.04
CA GLY A 176 28.80 -24.23 21.52
C GLY A 176 27.37 -23.78 21.80
N VAL A 177 26.57 -24.71 22.30
CA VAL A 177 25.16 -24.50 22.66
C VAL A 177 25.02 -24.51 24.19
N TYR A 178 24.18 -23.63 24.70
CA TYR A 178 23.93 -23.35 26.12
C TYR A 178 22.45 -23.53 26.44
N SER A 179 22.16 -23.86 27.69
CA SER A 179 20.80 -24.23 28.13
C SER A 179 19.91 -23.03 28.43
N SER A 180 20.51 -21.83 28.61
CA SER A 180 19.78 -20.60 28.89
C SER A 180 20.45 -19.37 28.28
N LEU A 181 19.65 -18.31 28.12
CA LEU A 181 20.14 -17.00 27.68
C LEU A 181 21.23 -16.47 28.61
N GLN A 182 21.06 -16.64 29.92
CA GLN A 182 21.99 -16.18 30.94
C GLN A 182 23.36 -16.86 30.85
N GLU A 183 23.40 -18.17 30.58
CA GLU A 183 24.65 -18.90 30.35
C GLU A 183 25.38 -18.40 29.10
N ALA A 184 24.65 -18.19 28.01
CA ALA A 184 25.22 -17.64 26.78
C ALA A 184 25.73 -16.20 26.98
N GLU A 185 25.00 -15.34 27.68
CA GLU A 185 25.41 -13.98 28.02
C GLU A 185 26.68 -13.96 28.89
N ALA A 186 26.84 -14.91 29.82
CA ALA A 186 28.06 -15.02 30.63
C ALA A 186 29.30 -15.38 29.77
N VAL A 187 29.12 -16.27 28.79
CA VAL A 187 30.19 -16.61 27.83
C VAL A 187 30.50 -15.41 26.93
N GLN A 188 29.48 -14.73 26.40
CA GLN A 188 29.64 -13.50 25.62
C GLN A 188 30.43 -12.45 26.42
N ALA A 189 30.06 -12.20 27.68
CA ALA A 189 30.73 -11.21 28.53
C ALA A 189 32.22 -11.54 28.75
N SER A 190 32.56 -12.83 28.85
CA SER A 190 33.95 -13.29 29.00
C SER A 190 34.78 -13.00 27.74
N LEU A 191 34.23 -13.26 26.55
CA LEU A 191 34.86 -12.96 25.26
C LEU A 191 34.99 -11.44 25.03
N SER A 192 33.93 -10.69 25.32
CA SER A 192 33.92 -9.24 25.24
C SER A 192 34.97 -8.58 26.15
N SER A 193 35.20 -9.15 27.34
CA SER A 193 36.23 -8.69 28.29
C SER A 193 37.66 -8.93 27.77
N ALA A 194 37.84 -9.91 26.89
CA ALA A 194 39.08 -10.15 26.14
C ALA A 194 39.16 -9.35 24.82
N GLY A 195 38.22 -8.43 24.58
CA GLY A 195 38.18 -7.58 23.39
C GLY A 195 37.63 -8.28 22.15
N VAL A 196 37.02 -9.46 22.28
CA VAL A 196 36.46 -10.22 21.15
C VAL A 196 34.98 -9.86 20.99
N SER A 197 34.63 -9.29 19.83
CA SER A 197 33.23 -9.03 19.47
C SER A 197 32.46 -10.35 19.35
N SER A 198 31.46 -10.52 20.21
CA SER A 198 30.67 -11.74 20.34
C SER A 198 29.18 -11.40 20.52
N TYR A 199 28.32 -12.32 20.09
CA TYR A 199 26.88 -12.13 20.04
C TYR A 199 26.17 -13.34 20.62
N THR A 200 25.25 -13.10 21.53
CA THR A 200 24.28 -14.12 21.93
C THR A 200 23.30 -14.36 20.78
N VAL A 201 22.97 -15.61 20.53
CA VAL A 201 22.17 -16.02 19.38
C VAL A 201 21.10 -17.01 19.84
N LEU A 202 19.87 -16.75 19.42
CA LEU A 202 18.75 -17.68 19.56
C LEU A 202 18.68 -18.54 18.29
N GLN A 203 18.82 -19.86 18.43
CA GLN A 203 18.57 -20.78 17.32
C GLN A 203 17.06 -20.96 17.12
N LEU A 204 16.62 -20.89 15.87
CA LEU A 204 15.22 -21.02 15.46
C LEU A 204 14.93 -22.41 14.88
N ASP A 205 15.98 -23.10 14.43
CA ASP A 205 16.00 -24.47 13.94
C ASP A 205 16.19 -25.46 15.11
N GLY A 206 15.22 -26.36 15.35
CA GLY A 206 15.45 -27.58 16.14
C GLY A 206 14.62 -27.84 17.41
N GLY A 207 13.52 -27.11 17.68
CA GLY A 207 12.52 -27.47 18.71
C GLY A 207 12.97 -27.48 20.18
N SER A 208 14.28 -27.40 20.45
CA SER A 208 14.87 -27.30 21.78
C SER A 208 15.52 -25.93 21.92
N GLN A 209 15.36 -25.26 23.07
CA GLN A 209 15.93 -23.93 23.32
C GLN A 209 17.47 -23.95 23.25
N GLY A 210 18.02 -23.71 22.06
CA GLY A 210 19.45 -23.57 21.84
C GLY A 210 19.84 -22.10 21.87
N TYR A 211 20.50 -21.67 22.95
CA TYR A 211 21.25 -20.42 22.94
C TYR A 211 22.68 -20.73 22.53
N THR A 212 23.28 -19.92 21.67
CA THR A 212 24.69 -20.06 21.29
C THR A 212 25.36 -18.70 21.34
N VAL A 213 26.69 -18.68 21.40
CA VAL A 213 27.47 -17.45 21.25
C VAL A 213 28.27 -17.55 19.96
N TRP A 214 28.04 -16.59 19.07
CA TRP A 214 28.74 -16.48 17.80
C TRP A 214 29.80 -15.38 17.86
N VAL A 215 30.93 -15.62 17.20
CA VAL A 215 32.03 -14.66 17.03
C VAL A 215 32.41 -14.53 15.56
N GLY A 216 32.93 -13.36 15.20
CA GLY A 216 33.38 -13.04 13.84
C GLY A 216 32.24 -12.60 12.92
N GLU A 217 32.60 -11.92 11.82
CA GLU A 217 31.72 -11.39 10.77
C GLU A 217 32.44 -11.50 9.41
N ALA A 218 33.02 -12.67 9.12
CA ALA A 218 33.89 -12.84 7.96
C ALA A 218 33.12 -12.87 6.64
N SER A 219 33.69 -12.31 5.57
CA SER A 219 33.13 -12.42 4.22
C SER A 219 33.59 -13.69 3.49
N SER A 220 34.77 -14.21 3.82
CA SER A 220 35.36 -15.41 3.22
C SER A 220 35.81 -16.46 4.25
N ASP A 221 36.00 -17.71 3.81
CA ASP A 221 36.52 -18.78 4.69
C ASP A 221 37.98 -18.56 5.11
N ALA A 222 38.75 -17.85 4.27
CA ALA A 222 40.11 -17.44 4.58
C ALA A 222 40.12 -16.44 5.74
N ASP A 223 39.25 -15.42 5.69
CA ASP A 223 39.12 -14.43 6.75
C ASP A 223 38.59 -15.06 8.04
N LEU A 224 37.64 -16.00 7.94
CA LEU A 224 37.13 -16.74 9.09
C LEU A 224 38.24 -17.55 9.77
N SER A 225 39.08 -18.22 8.97
CA SER A 225 40.20 -19.04 9.47
C SER A 225 41.29 -18.18 10.11
N ALA A 226 41.58 -17.01 9.54
CA ALA A 226 42.51 -16.05 10.12
C ALA A 226 41.97 -15.48 11.45
N PHE A 227 40.69 -15.11 11.48
CA PHE A 227 40.01 -14.63 12.68
C PHE A 227 39.96 -15.69 13.79
N LYS A 228 39.70 -16.96 13.45
CA LYS A 228 39.73 -18.07 14.42
C LYS A 228 41.08 -18.13 15.16
N LYS A 229 42.18 -18.09 14.40
CA LYS A 229 43.54 -18.14 14.97
C LYS A 229 43.83 -16.95 15.89
N SER A 230 43.36 -15.76 15.56
CA SER A 230 43.59 -14.57 16.40
C SER A 230 42.81 -14.65 17.72
N VAL A 231 41.59 -15.20 17.69
CA VAL A 231 40.78 -15.40 18.90
C VAL A 231 41.36 -16.50 19.79
N GLU A 232 41.75 -17.65 19.23
CA GLU A 232 42.37 -18.74 19.99
C GLU A 232 43.70 -18.32 20.65
N ALA A 233 44.45 -17.42 20.01
CA ALA A 233 45.66 -16.84 20.59
C ALA A 233 45.36 -15.85 21.74
N SER A 234 44.25 -15.12 21.67
CA SER A 234 43.87 -14.09 22.65
C SER A 234 43.06 -14.63 23.83
N VAL A 235 42.37 -15.76 23.64
CA VAL A 235 41.52 -16.42 24.65
C VAL A 235 41.89 -17.91 24.72
N PRO A 236 42.94 -18.28 25.48
CA PRO A 236 43.38 -19.67 25.56
C PRO A 236 42.28 -20.60 26.08
N GLY A 237 42.05 -21.72 25.39
CA GLY A 237 41.05 -22.73 25.76
C GLY A 237 39.64 -22.49 25.22
N VAL A 238 39.41 -21.43 24.44
CA VAL A 238 38.16 -21.26 23.72
C VAL A 238 38.02 -22.33 22.63
N ASN A 239 36.88 -23.02 22.59
CA ASN A 239 36.55 -23.97 21.54
C ASN A 239 35.67 -23.30 20.49
N LEU A 240 36.16 -23.20 19.25
CA LEU A 240 35.45 -22.53 18.16
C LEU A 240 35.18 -23.47 16.98
N SER A 241 33.92 -23.61 16.60
CA SER A 241 33.49 -24.39 15.43
C SER A 241 32.79 -23.49 14.40
N PRO A 242 33.01 -23.67 13.09
CA PRO A 242 32.25 -22.94 12.06
C PRO A 242 30.74 -23.10 12.22
N VAL A 243 30.02 -22.00 12.04
CA VAL A 243 28.56 -21.98 11.98
C VAL A 243 28.11 -22.28 10.55
N ASN A 244 27.08 -23.12 10.40
CA ASN A 244 26.41 -23.27 9.12
C ASN A 244 25.68 -21.97 8.78
N SER A 245 26.05 -21.30 7.68
CA SER A 245 25.45 -20.02 7.27
C SER A 245 23.95 -20.10 6.96
N ASN A 246 23.41 -21.30 6.77
CA ASN A 246 21.99 -21.53 6.54
C ASN A 246 21.20 -21.78 7.83
N SER A 247 21.87 -21.91 8.98
CA SER A 247 21.19 -22.09 10.27
C SER A 247 20.29 -20.91 10.57
N ALA A 248 19.04 -21.20 10.91
CA ALA A 248 18.02 -20.19 11.16
C ALA A 248 18.22 -19.60 12.56
N ALA A 249 18.57 -18.32 12.66
CA ALA A 249 18.91 -17.74 13.95
C ALA A 249 18.54 -16.26 14.07
N LEU A 250 18.39 -15.81 15.32
CA LEU A 250 18.38 -14.40 15.68
C LEU A 250 19.64 -14.05 16.45
N ILE A 251 20.49 -13.22 15.83
CA ILE A 251 21.68 -12.65 16.48
C ILE A 251 21.23 -11.44 17.29
N ILE A 252 21.43 -11.49 18.60
CA ILE A 252 21.01 -10.45 19.55
C ILE A 252 22.10 -9.38 19.63
N ARG A 253 21.73 -8.14 19.32
CA ARG A 253 22.58 -6.94 19.35
C ARG A 253 21.86 -5.81 20.09
N GLN A 254 22.60 -4.75 20.40
CA GLN A 254 22.02 -3.50 20.88
C GLN A 254 22.13 -2.44 19.79
N ASP A 255 21.00 -1.89 19.34
CA ASP A 255 20.95 -0.75 18.43
C ASP A 255 21.37 0.53 19.16
N ALA A 256 22.06 1.42 18.46
CA ALA A 256 22.33 2.80 18.90
C ALA A 256 22.01 3.82 17.80
N GLY A 257 21.30 3.40 16.75
CA GLY A 257 20.95 4.19 15.56
C GLY A 257 19.54 4.77 15.58
N LEU A 258 18.85 4.77 16.73
CA LEU A 258 17.52 5.36 16.86
C LEU A 258 17.51 6.89 16.75
N SER A 259 18.63 7.53 17.08
CA SER A 259 18.80 8.97 17.04
C SER A 259 20.26 9.29 16.80
N THR A 260 20.56 10.30 15.99
CA THR A 260 21.92 10.79 15.76
C THR A 260 22.27 12.00 16.62
N ASP A 261 21.31 12.54 17.38
CA ASP A 261 21.51 13.72 18.22
C ASP A 261 21.83 13.34 19.69
N ALA A 262 21.18 12.30 20.19
CA ALA A 262 21.43 11.71 21.52
C ALA A 262 21.42 10.17 21.46
N LEU A 263 22.20 9.54 22.34
CA LEU A 263 22.25 8.09 22.46
C LEU A 263 20.89 7.57 22.93
N LYS A 264 20.25 6.79 22.06
CA LYS A 264 19.07 5.99 22.36
C LYS A 264 19.33 4.59 21.88
N THR A 265 19.06 3.61 22.72
CA THR A 265 19.30 2.21 22.40
C THR A 265 18.01 1.41 22.42
N ALA A 266 17.99 0.33 21.65
CA ALA A 266 16.93 -0.67 21.65
C ALA A 266 17.52 -2.05 21.36
N PRO A 267 16.87 -3.14 21.82
CA PRO A 267 17.21 -4.48 21.36
C PRO A 267 17.12 -4.58 19.84
N HIS A 268 18.11 -5.23 19.25
CA HIS A 268 18.18 -5.46 17.81
C HIS A 268 18.40 -6.94 17.54
N TYR A 269 17.60 -7.50 16.63
CA TYR A 269 17.67 -8.90 16.22
C TYR A 269 18.06 -8.97 14.75
N THR A 270 19.28 -9.42 14.47
CA THR A 270 19.70 -9.68 13.09
C THR A 270 19.29 -11.11 12.73
N ILE A 271 18.38 -11.25 11.77
CA ILE A 271 17.92 -12.55 11.29
C ILE A 271 18.97 -13.17 10.35
N ALA A 272 19.38 -14.40 10.62
CA ALA A 272 20.40 -15.14 9.88
C ALA A 272 19.85 -16.50 9.41
N GLY A 273 20.32 -16.98 8.27
CA GLY A 273 19.83 -18.20 7.61
C GLY A 273 18.78 -17.89 6.53
N SER A 274 18.91 -18.52 5.36
CA SER A 274 18.08 -18.24 4.18
C SER A 274 16.60 -18.64 4.35
N GLU A 275 16.31 -19.55 5.27
CA GLU A 275 14.96 -20.05 5.56
C GLU A 275 14.47 -19.61 6.95
N ALA A 276 15.18 -18.69 7.59
CA ALA A 276 14.88 -18.26 8.94
C ALA A 276 13.56 -17.50 9.01
N LYS A 277 12.77 -17.83 10.03
CA LYS A 277 11.52 -17.15 10.38
C LYS A 277 11.48 -16.91 11.87
N ALA A 278 11.35 -15.65 12.25
CA ALA A 278 11.10 -15.24 13.61
C ALA A 278 9.68 -14.70 13.74
N PHE A 279 8.97 -15.14 14.77
CA PHE A 279 7.62 -14.70 15.08
C PHE A 279 7.65 -13.77 16.29
N VAL A 280 7.01 -12.62 16.17
CA VAL A 280 6.83 -11.62 17.21
C VAL A 280 5.36 -11.63 17.61
N GLN A 281 5.10 -12.06 18.84
CA GLN A 281 3.75 -12.25 19.37
C GLN A 281 3.48 -11.23 20.47
N GLY A 282 2.48 -10.36 20.25
CA GLY A 282 2.07 -9.34 21.21
C GLY A 282 1.11 -9.87 22.28
N ASP A 283 0.74 -9.04 23.25
CA ASP A 283 -0.30 -9.33 24.24
C ASP A 283 -1.72 -8.95 23.78
N GLY A 284 -1.88 -8.63 22.49
CA GLY A 284 -3.15 -8.20 21.90
C GLY A 284 -3.37 -6.69 21.85
N SER A 285 -2.48 -5.86 22.44
CA SER A 285 -2.59 -4.39 22.33
C SER A 285 -2.27 -3.85 20.93
N GLY A 286 -1.82 -4.72 20.02
CA GLY A 286 -1.34 -4.39 18.69
C GLY A 286 0.16 -4.08 18.66
N ILE A 287 0.75 -4.23 17.48
CA ILE A 287 2.16 -4.01 17.19
C ILE A 287 2.28 -2.86 16.19
N LYS A 288 3.01 -1.82 16.55
CA LYS A 288 3.29 -0.67 15.69
C LYS A 288 4.49 -0.92 14.80
N VAL A 289 4.36 -0.60 13.51
CA VAL A 289 5.42 -0.70 12.50
C VAL A 289 5.81 0.70 12.06
N VAL A 290 7.00 1.16 12.48
CA VAL A 290 7.45 2.55 12.25
C VAL A 290 7.57 2.86 10.75
N GLU A 291 8.20 1.96 10.00
CA GLU A 291 8.46 2.13 8.57
C GLU A 291 7.18 2.09 7.71
N ARG A 292 6.04 1.64 8.29
CA ARG A 292 4.73 1.61 7.62
C ARG A 292 3.82 2.77 8.07
N SER A 293 4.40 3.97 8.07
CA SER A 293 3.76 5.23 8.52
C SER A 293 3.40 5.24 10.02
N GLY A 294 4.09 4.45 10.84
CA GLY A 294 3.82 4.37 12.28
C GLY A 294 2.45 3.78 12.63
N ARG A 295 1.84 2.99 11.73
CA ARG A 295 0.56 2.31 11.95
C ARG A 295 0.71 1.14 12.92
N THR A 296 -0.38 0.84 13.63
CA THR A 296 -0.49 -0.26 14.59
C THR A 296 -1.40 -1.35 14.04
N TYR A 297 -1.02 -2.61 14.19
CA TYR A 297 -1.71 -3.76 13.60
C TYR A 297 -2.02 -4.81 14.67
N ARG A 298 -3.13 -5.54 14.47
CA ARG A 298 -3.49 -6.71 15.27
C ARG A 298 -2.66 -7.93 14.84
N GLY A 299 -2.73 -8.98 15.66
CA GLY A 299 -2.04 -10.24 15.39
C GLY A 299 -0.53 -10.15 15.57
N ASP A 300 0.13 -11.15 15.01
CA ASP A 300 1.56 -11.38 15.16
C ASP A 300 2.32 -10.85 13.94
N MET A 301 3.65 -10.79 14.06
CA MET A 301 4.54 -10.44 12.95
C MET A 301 5.52 -11.58 12.68
N GLU A 302 5.62 -12.00 11.44
CA GLU A 302 6.71 -12.85 10.96
C GLU A 302 7.78 -11.97 10.30
N ILE A 303 9.03 -12.16 10.74
CA ILE A 303 10.24 -11.59 10.17
C ILE A 303 11.01 -12.71 9.48
N SER A 304 11.38 -12.52 8.22
CA SER A 304 12.14 -13.51 7.43
C SER A 304 13.06 -12.84 6.42
N ILE A 305 13.84 -13.64 5.68
CA ILE A 305 14.63 -13.19 4.54
C ILE A 305 14.03 -13.76 3.26
N VAL A 306 13.76 -12.90 2.28
CA VAL A 306 13.25 -13.30 0.96
C VAL A 306 14.05 -12.60 -0.12
N SER A 307 14.64 -13.38 -1.03
CA SER A 307 15.51 -12.87 -2.11
C SER A 307 16.70 -12.03 -1.58
N GLY A 308 17.18 -12.31 -0.36
CA GLY A 308 18.26 -11.59 0.31
C GLY A 308 17.84 -10.30 1.03
N ASP A 309 16.57 -9.90 0.89
CA ASP A 309 15.99 -8.74 1.56
C ASP A 309 15.20 -9.15 2.81
N LEU A 310 15.14 -8.23 3.78
CA LEU A 310 14.30 -8.39 4.97
C LEU A 310 12.81 -8.36 4.58
N ALA A 311 12.04 -9.30 5.09
CA ALA A 311 10.60 -9.40 4.88
C ALA A 311 9.83 -9.27 6.20
N LEU A 312 8.65 -8.65 6.11
CA LEU A 312 7.67 -8.50 7.20
C LEU A 312 6.31 -8.99 6.71
N VAL A 313 5.74 -9.95 7.43
CA VAL A 313 4.38 -10.44 7.21
C VAL A 313 3.59 -10.29 8.49
N ASN A 314 2.45 -9.62 8.43
CA ASN A 314 1.50 -9.60 9.53
C ASN A 314 0.59 -10.84 9.44
N VAL A 315 0.49 -11.59 10.54
CA VAL A 315 -0.28 -12.83 10.65
C VAL A 315 -1.41 -12.59 11.63
N VAL A 316 -2.65 -12.55 11.13
CA VAL A 316 -3.80 -12.04 11.89
C VAL A 316 -5.04 -12.90 11.60
N PRO A 317 -5.99 -13.06 12.55
CA PRO A 317 -7.27 -13.71 12.26
C PRO A 317 -8.00 -12.98 11.13
N LEU A 318 -8.60 -13.73 10.20
CA LEU A 318 -9.25 -13.17 9.01
C LEU A 318 -10.30 -12.10 9.34
N GLU A 319 -11.13 -12.33 10.35
CA GLU A 319 -12.16 -11.36 10.74
C GLU A 319 -11.55 -10.05 11.28
N GLN A 320 -10.45 -10.14 12.03
CA GLN A 320 -9.75 -8.95 12.53
C GLN A 320 -9.04 -8.18 11.42
N TYR A 321 -8.53 -8.87 10.40
CA TYR A 321 -8.05 -8.23 9.17
C TYR A 321 -9.16 -7.44 8.49
N LEU A 322 -10.38 -7.99 8.42
CA LEU A 322 -11.52 -7.34 7.80
C LEU A 322 -12.01 -6.10 8.55
N TYR A 323 -11.81 -6.01 9.87
CA TYR A 323 -12.09 -4.77 10.60
C TYR A 323 -11.29 -3.58 10.05
N SER A 324 -10.03 -3.82 9.69
CA SER A 324 -9.19 -2.79 9.07
C SER A 324 -9.54 -2.58 7.61
N VAL A 325 -9.70 -3.66 6.82
CA VAL A 325 -9.97 -3.55 5.38
C VAL A 325 -11.28 -2.82 5.12
N VAL A 326 -12.38 -3.26 5.72
CA VAL A 326 -13.68 -2.64 5.46
C VAL A 326 -13.68 -1.18 5.91
N GLY A 327 -13.06 -0.86 7.05
CA GLY A 327 -12.97 0.52 7.54
C GLY A 327 -12.00 1.41 6.76
N ALA A 328 -11.09 0.82 5.98
CA ALA A 328 -10.21 1.54 5.07
C ALA A 328 -10.79 1.71 3.66
N GLU A 329 -11.66 0.79 3.23
CA GLU A 329 -12.26 0.78 1.89
C GLU A 329 -13.53 1.63 1.81
N VAL A 330 -14.37 1.65 2.86
CA VAL A 330 -15.65 2.38 2.87
C VAL A 330 -15.84 3.19 4.16
N TYR A 331 -16.70 4.22 4.10
CA TYR A 331 -16.97 5.04 5.27
C TYR A 331 -17.78 4.28 6.32
N SER A 332 -17.34 4.28 7.58
CA SER A 332 -18.05 3.62 8.70
C SER A 332 -19.44 4.21 8.99
N SER A 333 -19.76 5.38 8.44
CA SER A 333 -21.08 6.02 8.52
C SER A 333 -22.11 5.43 7.56
N TRP A 334 -21.70 4.59 6.61
CA TRP A 334 -22.60 3.97 5.63
C TRP A 334 -23.60 3.02 6.29
N PRO A 335 -24.72 2.71 5.61
CA PRO A 335 -25.71 1.75 6.11
C PRO A 335 -25.08 0.40 6.47
N ALA A 336 -25.59 -0.25 7.51
CA ALA A 336 -25.07 -1.52 7.99
C ALA A 336 -25.04 -2.61 6.89
N GLU A 337 -26.06 -2.64 6.03
CA GLU A 337 -26.13 -3.58 4.90
C GLU A 337 -25.00 -3.33 3.89
N ALA A 338 -24.62 -2.08 3.61
CA ALA A 338 -23.49 -1.77 2.73
C ALA A 338 -22.14 -2.21 3.36
N LEU A 339 -21.99 -2.06 4.67
CA LEU A 339 -20.81 -2.55 5.39
C LEU A 339 -20.71 -4.08 5.35
N LYS A 340 -21.84 -4.80 5.49
CA LYS A 340 -21.92 -6.27 5.33
C LYS A 340 -21.57 -6.72 3.92
N VAL A 341 -22.06 -6.02 2.89
CA VAL A 341 -21.70 -6.28 1.49
C VAL A 341 -20.18 -6.21 1.31
N GLN A 342 -19.55 -5.13 1.80
CA GLN A 342 -18.11 -4.96 1.70
C GLN A 342 -17.35 -6.03 2.50
N ALA A 343 -17.83 -6.43 3.69
CA ALA A 343 -17.21 -7.48 4.49
C ALA A 343 -17.17 -8.83 3.78
N VAL A 344 -18.29 -9.28 3.23
CA VAL A 344 -18.41 -10.56 2.51
C VAL A 344 -17.60 -10.56 1.21
N ALA A 345 -17.63 -9.46 0.45
CA ALA A 345 -16.80 -9.30 -0.75
C ALA A 345 -15.31 -9.32 -0.39
N ALA A 346 -14.90 -8.57 0.65
CA ALA A 346 -13.52 -8.51 1.07
C ALA A 346 -13.00 -9.86 1.60
N ARG A 347 -13.81 -10.59 2.36
CA ARG A 347 -13.50 -11.95 2.84
C ARG A 347 -13.28 -12.92 1.68
N SER A 348 -14.21 -12.93 0.73
CA SER A 348 -14.16 -13.79 -0.46
C SER A 348 -12.90 -13.52 -1.29
N TYR A 349 -12.60 -12.24 -1.53
CA TYR A 349 -11.38 -11.82 -2.23
C TYR A 349 -10.13 -12.35 -1.54
N ALA A 350 -10.01 -12.11 -0.23
CA ALA A 350 -8.84 -12.46 0.56
C ALA A 350 -8.58 -13.97 0.57
N LEU A 351 -9.64 -14.77 0.76
CA LEU A 351 -9.55 -16.23 0.76
C LEU A 351 -9.21 -16.82 -0.60
N GLN A 352 -9.72 -16.20 -1.68
CA GLN A 352 -9.45 -16.67 -3.04
C GLN A 352 -8.00 -16.45 -3.48
N GLN A 353 -7.23 -15.59 -2.81
CA GLN A 353 -5.82 -15.36 -3.19
C GLN A 353 -4.89 -16.55 -2.90
N GLY A 354 -5.25 -17.44 -1.95
CA GLY A 354 -4.40 -18.59 -1.59
C GLY A 354 -2.96 -18.16 -1.27
N ASP A 355 -1.95 -18.82 -1.84
CA ASP A 355 -0.53 -18.50 -1.65
C ASP A 355 0.06 -17.63 -2.78
N ARG A 356 -0.75 -16.74 -3.38
CA ARG A 356 -0.34 -15.90 -4.52
C ARG A 356 0.98 -15.17 -4.31
N PHE A 357 1.28 -14.72 -3.09
CA PHE A 357 2.50 -14.00 -2.76
C PHE A 357 3.57 -14.88 -2.09
N LYS A 358 3.47 -16.20 -2.21
CA LYS A 358 4.39 -17.24 -1.70
C LYS A 358 4.51 -17.32 -0.17
N ILE A 359 4.77 -16.18 0.48
CA ILE A 359 4.92 -16.04 1.93
C ILE A 359 3.67 -15.46 2.60
N ALA A 360 2.71 -15.01 1.80
CA ALA A 360 1.50 -14.31 2.22
C ALA A 360 0.34 -14.55 1.26
N ASN A 361 -0.89 -14.34 1.75
CA ASN A 361 -2.11 -14.43 0.98
C ASN A 361 -2.38 -13.11 0.22
N VAL A 362 -2.13 -11.99 0.88
CA VAL A 362 -2.39 -10.63 0.36
C VAL A 362 -1.23 -9.69 0.67
N VAL A 363 -1.24 -8.50 0.06
CA VAL A 363 -0.33 -7.40 0.39
C VAL A 363 -1.07 -6.18 0.92
N ASP A 364 -0.39 -5.33 1.67
CA ASP A 364 -0.95 -4.12 2.31
C ASP A 364 -1.04 -2.89 1.39
N THR A 365 -1.34 -3.13 0.10
CA THR A 365 -1.49 -2.09 -0.92
C THR A 365 -2.73 -2.38 -1.77
N THR A 366 -3.13 -1.43 -2.62
CA THR A 366 -4.25 -1.60 -3.57
C THR A 366 -4.01 -2.68 -4.63
N LEU A 367 -2.84 -3.34 -4.65
CA LEU A 367 -2.65 -4.58 -5.41
C LEU A 367 -3.51 -5.73 -4.86
N SER A 368 -3.82 -5.69 -3.56
CA SER A 368 -4.81 -6.55 -2.93
C SER A 368 -5.98 -5.71 -2.40
N GLN A 369 -5.87 -5.21 -1.17
CA GLN A 369 -6.92 -4.44 -0.49
C GLN A 369 -6.27 -3.38 0.40
N ALA A 370 -6.99 -2.31 0.71
CA ALA A 370 -6.53 -1.29 1.63
C ALA A 370 -6.44 -1.86 3.06
N TYR A 371 -5.23 -2.18 3.52
CA TYR A 371 -4.97 -2.64 4.89
C TYR A 371 -4.15 -1.60 5.65
N ASN A 372 -4.80 -0.87 6.56
CA ASN A 372 -4.23 0.29 7.26
C ASN A 372 -4.07 0.08 8.77
N GLY A 373 -4.26 -1.16 9.25
CA GLY A 373 -4.20 -1.53 10.66
C GLY A 373 -5.36 -0.96 11.48
N MET A 374 -5.15 -0.92 12.80
CA MET A 374 -6.17 -0.62 13.82
C MET A 374 -6.74 0.80 13.70
N GLY A 375 -6.01 1.73 13.10
CA GLY A 375 -6.46 3.12 12.94
C GLY A 375 -7.65 3.30 11.99
N SER A 376 -8.01 2.26 11.22
CA SER A 376 -9.19 2.24 10.34
C SER A 376 -10.36 1.46 10.94
N GLU A 377 -10.20 0.84 12.11
CA GLU A 377 -11.27 0.07 12.75
C GLU A 377 -12.39 0.97 13.29
N ASN A 378 -13.60 0.44 13.30
CA ASN A 378 -14.77 1.12 13.83
C ASN A 378 -15.81 0.10 14.31
N ASP A 379 -16.47 0.36 15.43
CA ASP A 379 -17.45 -0.58 16.02
C ASP A 379 -18.56 -0.99 15.06
N LYS A 380 -19.05 -0.08 14.19
CA LYS A 380 -20.07 -0.40 13.18
C LYS A 380 -19.54 -1.34 12.11
N VAL A 381 -18.28 -1.14 11.72
CA VAL A 381 -17.58 -1.99 10.75
C VAL A 381 -17.35 -3.38 11.35
N SER A 382 -16.78 -3.45 12.56
CA SER A 382 -16.55 -4.71 13.25
C SER A 382 -17.86 -5.48 13.46
N SER A 383 -18.94 -4.80 13.87
CA SER A 383 -20.26 -5.42 14.01
C SER A 383 -20.78 -6.00 12.68
N ALA A 384 -20.56 -5.33 11.55
CA ALA A 384 -20.97 -5.83 10.24
C ALA A 384 -20.12 -7.02 9.76
N VAL A 385 -18.82 -6.99 10.04
CA VAL A 385 -17.90 -8.11 9.78
C VAL A 385 -18.31 -9.33 10.61
N ASP A 386 -18.52 -9.15 11.92
CA ASP A 386 -18.92 -10.23 12.84
C ASP A 386 -20.30 -10.81 12.48
N ALA A 387 -21.26 -9.95 12.12
CA ALA A 387 -22.59 -10.38 11.68
C ALA A 387 -22.58 -11.22 10.40
N THR A 388 -21.49 -11.16 9.62
CA THR A 388 -21.29 -11.94 8.38
C THR A 388 -20.12 -12.91 8.49
N SER A 389 -19.70 -13.25 9.72
CA SER A 389 -18.50 -14.07 9.93
C SER A 389 -18.64 -15.44 9.24
N GLY A 390 -17.58 -15.81 8.50
CA GLY A 390 -17.51 -17.00 7.66
C GLY A 390 -18.28 -16.90 6.34
N GLU A 391 -19.08 -15.85 6.08
CA GLU A 391 -19.83 -15.75 4.83
C GLU A 391 -18.95 -15.32 3.67
N VAL A 392 -19.02 -16.09 2.57
CA VAL A 392 -18.28 -15.91 1.32
C VAL A 392 -19.19 -16.06 0.11
N ILE A 393 -18.74 -15.52 -1.02
CA ILE A 393 -19.39 -15.60 -2.32
C ILE A 393 -18.81 -16.80 -3.07
N LYS A 394 -19.64 -17.77 -3.45
CA LYS A 394 -19.25 -18.92 -4.27
C LYS A 394 -19.98 -18.95 -5.61
N SER A 395 -19.26 -19.32 -6.67
CA SER A 395 -19.82 -19.66 -7.97
C SER A 395 -19.12 -20.91 -8.52
N GLY A 396 -19.88 -21.83 -9.12
CA GLY A 396 -19.33 -23.11 -9.59
C GLY A 396 -18.61 -23.93 -8.50
N GLY A 397 -19.02 -23.80 -7.24
CA GLY A 397 -18.42 -24.48 -6.08
C GLY A 397 -17.11 -23.87 -5.57
N LYS A 398 -16.61 -22.78 -6.17
CA LYS A 398 -15.36 -22.11 -5.78
C LYS A 398 -15.65 -20.73 -5.20
N ILE A 399 -14.81 -20.28 -4.28
CA ILE A 399 -14.86 -18.90 -3.79
C ILE A 399 -14.57 -17.95 -4.95
N VAL A 400 -15.34 -16.88 -5.03
CA VAL A 400 -15.19 -15.86 -6.08
C VAL A 400 -14.08 -14.89 -5.68
N GLU A 401 -13.19 -14.55 -6.61
CA GLU A 401 -12.29 -13.41 -6.46
C GLU A 401 -13.13 -12.13 -6.56
N ALA A 402 -13.79 -11.78 -5.47
CA ALA A 402 -14.84 -10.77 -5.43
C ALA A 402 -14.25 -9.36 -5.56
N VAL A 403 -13.86 -8.99 -6.79
CA VAL A 403 -13.35 -7.65 -7.10
C VAL A 403 -14.44 -6.59 -6.90
N PHE A 404 -14.01 -5.41 -6.49
CA PHE A 404 -14.87 -4.27 -6.21
C PHE A 404 -14.15 -2.96 -6.52
N SER A 405 -14.91 -1.91 -6.78
CA SER A 405 -14.38 -0.56 -7.03
C SER A 405 -15.29 0.51 -6.43
N SER A 406 -14.77 1.72 -6.24
CA SER A 406 -15.50 2.83 -5.63
C SER A 406 -16.84 3.08 -6.31
N ASN A 407 -16.85 3.27 -7.62
CA ASN A 407 -18.06 3.63 -8.35
C ASN A 407 -18.01 3.10 -9.79
N ALA A 408 -19.07 2.43 -10.25
CA ALA A 408 -19.13 1.87 -11.58
C ALA A 408 -19.54 2.88 -12.67
N GLY A 409 -20.02 4.07 -12.30
CA GLY A 409 -20.48 5.09 -13.24
C GLY A 409 -21.88 4.82 -13.79
N GLY A 410 -22.71 4.08 -13.07
CA GLY A 410 -24.11 3.77 -13.43
C GLY A 410 -24.33 2.36 -13.98
N GLN A 411 -23.28 1.68 -14.45
CA GLN A 411 -23.32 0.27 -14.84
C GLN A 411 -21.93 -0.36 -14.66
N THR A 412 -21.88 -1.62 -14.19
CA THR A 412 -20.61 -2.33 -14.01
C THR A 412 -19.95 -2.67 -15.35
N ALA A 413 -18.64 -2.82 -15.34
CA ALA A 413 -17.88 -3.21 -16.52
C ALA A 413 -18.12 -4.68 -16.85
N HIS A 414 -18.17 -5.01 -18.14
CA HIS A 414 -18.04 -6.38 -18.61
C HIS A 414 -16.58 -6.84 -18.46
N PRO A 415 -16.30 -8.13 -18.16
CA PRO A 415 -14.95 -8.68 -18.11
C PRO A 415 -14.01 -8.27 -19.25
N SER A 416 -14.56 -8.15 -20.46
CA SER A 416 -13.79 -7.78 -21.66
C SER A 416 -13.29 -6.33 -21.68
N GLU A 417 -13.86 -5.47 -20.84
CA GLU A 417 -13.48 -4.06 -20.72
C GLU A 417 -12.40 -3.83 -19.65
N VAL A 418 -12.01 -4.88 -18.93
CA VAL A 418 -11.01 -4.82 -17.87
C VAL A 418 -9.86 -5.78 -18.15
N TRP A 419 -9.94 -7.05 -17.75
CA TRP A 419 -8.82 -8.01 -17.86
C TRP A 419 -9.10 -9.24 -18.75
N ASN A 420 -10.24 -9.30 -19.44
CA ASN A 420 -10.67 -10.47 -20.23
C ASN A 420 -10.67 -11.78 -19.41
N GLY A 421 -11.23 -11.76 -18.20
CA GLY A 421 -11.29 -12.93 -17.31
C GLY A 421 -12.41 -12.83 -16.26
N GLY A 422 -12.66 -13.93 -15.53
CA GLY A 422 -13.62 -13.95 -14.41
C GLY A 422 -14.81 -14.90 -14.54
N GLY A 423 -14.92 -15.68 -15.63
CA GLY A 423 -16.00 -16.65 -15.80
C GLY A 423 -17.40 -16.02 -15.86
N ASP A 424 -18.43 -16.81 -15.55
CA ASP A 424 -19.84 -16.39 -15.69
C ASP A 424 -20.38 -15.61 -14.47
N VAL A 425 -19.51 -15.24 -13.51
CA VAL A 425 -19.90 -14.52 -12.28
C VAL A 425 -19.97 -13.01 -12.48
N PHE A 426 -19.27 -12.50 -13.49
CA PHE A 426 -19.19 -11.08 -13.78
C PHE A 426 -19.89 -10.77 -15.10
N SER A 427 -20.86 -9.87 -15.05
CA SER A 427 -21.48 -9.25 -16.22
C SER A 427 -21.66 -7.75 -15.97
N ASN A 428 -21.96 -7.00 -17.03
CA ASN A 428 -22.38 -5.61 -16.88
C ASN A 428 -23.83 -5.55 -16.38
N VAL A 429 -24.01 -5.10 -15.15
CA VAL A 429 -25.31 -4.94 -14.47
C VAL A 429 -25.54 -3.48 -14.13
N ASP A 430 -26.80 -3.06 -14.12
CA ASP A 430 -27.20 -1.72 -13.68
C ASP A 430 -26.65 -1.38 -12.30
N SER A 431 -26.24 -0.13 -12.07
CA SER A 431 -25.72 0.35 -10.80
C SER A 431 -26.26 1.75 -10.49
N HIS A 432 -27.57 1.95 -10.60
CA HIS A 432 -28.23 3.25 -10.39
C HIS A 432 -27.87 3.94 -9.07
N GLY A 433 -27.64 3.15 -8.01
CA GLY A 433 -27.21 3.64 -6.69
C GLY A 433 -25.88 4.40 -6.69
N ASP A 434 -25.07 4.29 -7.75
CA ASP A 434 -23.80 5.02 -7.92
C ASP A 434 -23.97 6.54 -7.84
N THR A 435 -25.14 7.04 -8.25
CA THR A 435 -25.51 8.46 -8.21
C THR A 435 -25.54 9.02 -6.79
N SER A 436 -25.66 8.16 -5.76
CA SER A 436 -25.61 8.55 -4.35
C SER A 436 -24.31 9.27 -3.97
N ALA A 437 -23.22 9.06 -4.72
CA ALA A 437 -21.96 9.79 -4.52
C ALA A 437 -22.07 11.30 -4.82
N GLN A 438 -23.05 11.71 -5.64
CA GLN A 438 -23.34 13.11 -5.96
C GLN A 438 -24.31 13.77 -4.98
N ALA A 439 -24.92 13.01 -4.07
CA ALA A 439 -25.92 13.54 -3.15
C ALA A 439 -25.32 14.66 -2.27
N GLY A 440 -25.97 15.83 -2.28
CA GLY A 440 -25.54 17.00 -1.49
C GLY A 440 -24.33 17.75 -2.03
N LEU A 441 -23.77 17.36 -3.19
CA LEU A 441 -22.69 18.11 -3.83
C LEU A 441 -23.22 19.30 -4.64
N GLN A 442 -22.35 20.30 -4.80
CA GLN A 442 -22.69 21.54 -5.49
C GLN A 442 -22.57 21.41 -7.02
N THR A 443 -23.35 22.21 -7.73
CA THR A 443 -23.21 22.43 -9.17
C THR A 443 -22.08 23.43 -9.46
N TRP A 444 -21.44 23.28 -10.61
CA TRP A 444 -20.40 24.17 -11.11
C TRP A 444 -20.78 24.75 -12.46
N TYR A 445 -20.55 26.05 -12.61
CA TYR A 445 -20.68 26.79 -13.85
C TYR A 445 -19.35 26.71 -14.61
N HIS A 446 -19.33 26.04 -15.76
CA HIS A 446 -18.25 26.16 -16.73
C HIS A 446 -18.43 27.49 -17.47
N VAL A 447 -17.49 28.41 -17.32
CA VAL A 447 -17.60 29.79 -17.77
C VAL A 447 -16.45 30.19 -18.69
N LEU A 448 -16.75 31.11 -19.61
CA LEU A 448 -15.78 31.83 -20.41
C LEU A 448 -15.69 33.29 -19.93
N LEU A 449 -14.51 33.72 -19.53
CA LEU A 449 -14.22 35.10 -19.17
C LEU A 449 -14.04 35.96 -20.42
N SER A 450 -14.22 37.27 -20.28
CA SER A 450 -13.95 38.26 -21.34
C SER A 450 -12.49 38.27 -21.82
N THR A 451 -11.56 37.75 -21.00
CA THR A 451 -10.15 37.56 -21.35
C THR A 451 -9.91 36.38 -22.31
N GLY A 452 -10.93 35.55 -22.56
CA GLY A 452 -10.83 34.30 -23.33
C GLY A 452 -10.43 33.09 -22.50
N VAL A 453 -10.19 33.25 -21.19
CA VAL A 453 -9.91 32.14 -20.27
C VAL A 453 -11.20 31.40 -19.92
N SER A 454 -11.18 30.07 -20.01
CA SER A 454 -12.28 29.18 -19.60
C SER A 454 -11.95 28.47 -18.29
N GLY A 455 -12.95 28.29 -17.42
CA GLY A 455 -12.79 27.53 -16.18
C GLY A 455 -14.11 27.40 -15.42
N TYR A 456 -14.03 27.00 -14.14
CA TYR A 456 -15.19 26.58 -13.35
C TYR A 456 -15.39 27.46 -12.12
N LEU A 457 -16.64 27.87 -11.89
CA LEU A 457 -17.10 28.57 -10.69
C LEU A 457 -18.15 27.72 -9.97
N ARG A 458 -18.06 27.61 -8.64
CA ARG A 458 -19.05 26.86 -7.84
C ARG A 458 -20.30 27.70 -7.63
N GLU A 459 -21.48 27.08 -7.68
CA GLU A 459 -22.77 27.78 -7.69
C GLU A 459 -22.98 28.77 -6.53
N ASP A 460 -22.48 28.46 -5.34
CA ASP A 460 -22.58 29.31 -4.15
C ASP A 460 -21.76 30.61 -4.23
N ASN A 461 -20.84 30.71 -5.19
CA ASN A 461 -20.04 31.91 -5.44
C ASN A 461 -20.58 32.75 -6.61
N VAL A 462 -21.71 32.34 -7.20
CA VAL A 462 -22.19 32.85 -8.48
C VAL A 462 -23.56 33.51 -8.34
N LYS A 463 -23.75 34.61 -9.07
CA LYS A 463 -25.06 35.23 -9.31
C LYS A 463 -25.33 35.29 -10.80
N GLU A 464 -26.42 34.66 -11.23
CA GLU A 464 -26.87 34.70 -12.63
C GLU A 464 -27.47 36.07 -12.98
N LEU A 465 -27.14 36.58 -14.16
CA LEU A 465 -27.58 37.89 -14.66
C LEU A 465 -28.83 37.74 -15.50
N THR A 466 -29.64 38.81 -15.58
CA THR A 466 -30.84 38.83 -16.43
C THR A 466 -30.50 38.97 -17.92
N THR A 467 -29.32 39.49 -18.23
CA THR A 467 -28.82 39.65 -19.60
C THR A 467 -28.20 38.34 -20.11
N LYS A 468 -28.42 38.06 -21.39
CA LYS A 468 -27.84 36.91 -22.11
C LYS A 468 -26.93 37.40 -23.24
N THR A 469 -26.15 36.50 -23.83
CA THR A 469 -25.46 36.80 -25.10
C THR A 469 -26.48 36.84 -26.25
N ASP A 470 -26.09 37.40 -27.39
CA ASP A 470 -26.93 37.40 -28.61
C ASP A 470 -27.26 35.97 -29.09
N ALA A 471 -26.38 35.00 -28.78
CA ALA A 471 -26.61 33.57 -29.01
C ALA A 471 -27.47 32.89 -27.94
N GLY A 472 -27.99 33.64 -26.95
CA GLY A 472 -28.89 33.14 -25.91
C GLY A 472 -28.21 32.48 -24.70
N LEU A 473 -26.87 32.54 -24.59
CA LEU A 473 -26.14 31.98 -23.45
C LEU A 473 -26.31 32.84 -22.20
N ALA A 474 -26.49 32.20 -21.06
CA ALA A 474 -26.58 32.88 -19.78
C ALA A 474 -25.27 33.58 -19.42
N LYS A 475 -25.36 34.65 -18.63
CA LYS A 475 -24.21 35.34 -18.05
C LYS A 475 -24.27 35.30 -16.54
N VAL A 476 -23.10 35.35 -15.91
CA VAL A 476 -22.95 35.33 -14.46
C VAL A 476 -21.94 36.37 -13.99
N THR A 477 -22.07 36.77 -12.73
CA THR A 477 -21.03 37.46 -11.96
C THR A 477 -20.75 36.70 -10.67
N VAL A 478 -19.67 37.03 -9.96
CA VAL A 478 -19.34 36.43 -8.67
C VAL A 478 -19.83 37.28 -7.50
N THR A 479 -20.06 36.64 -6.36
CA THR A 479 -20.58 37.29 -5.15
C THR A 479 -19.48 37.84 -4.24
N ALA A 480 -18.24 37.39 -4.40
CA ALA A 480 -17.10 37.78 -3.57
C ALA A 480 -15.88 38.23 -4.38
N GLN A 481 -15.07 39.10 -3.78
CA GLN A 481 -13.77 39.53 -4.34
C GLN A 481 -12.79 38.36 -4.43
N ASN A 482 -11.92 38.38 -5.44
CA ASN A 482 -10.88 37.39 -5.69
C ASN A 482 -11.38 35.95 -5.78
N THR A 483 -12.60 35.75 -6.30
CA THR A 483 -13.17 34.41 -6.47
C THR A 483 -12.35 33.61 -7.47
N ASN A 484 -11.91 32.41 -7.06
CA ASN A 484 -11.09 31.53 -7.89
C ASN A 484 -11.92 30.91 -9.04
N VAL A 485 -11.48 31.13 -10.27
CA VAL A 485 -11.93 30.38 -11.44
C VAL A 485 -11.01 29.16 -11.58
N ARG A 486 -11.57 27.97 -11.44
CA ARG A 486 -10.78 26.72 -11.32
C ARG A 486 -10.60 26.00 -12.65
N PRO A 487 -9.53 25.22 -12.83
CA PRO A 487 -9.31 24.45 -14.07
C PRO A 487 -10.30 23.29 -14.24
N VAL A 488 -10.80 22.72 -13.13
CA VAL A 488 -11.79 21.63 -13.10
C VAL A 488 -12.86 21.92 -12.03
N PRO A 489 -14.05 21.29 -12.09
CA PRO A 489 -15.12 21.51 -11.11
C PRO A 489 -14.84 20.74 -9.80
N LEU A 490 -13.70 21.02 -9.17
CA LEU A 490 -13.25 20.45 -7.91
C LEU A 490 -12.44 21.48 -7.13
N ILE A 491 -12.63 21.53 -5.81
CA ILE A 491 -11.76 22.32 -4.94
C ILE A 491 -10.47 21.55 -4.70
N GLN A 492 -9.37 22.16 -5.13
CA GLN A 492 -8.02 21.66 -4.91
C GLN A 492 -7.20 22.79 -4.30
N SER A 493 -6.72 22.58 -3.08
CA SER A 493 -5.96 23.61 -2.34
C SER A 493 -4.53 23.77 -2.84
N ASN A 494 -4.03 22.79 -3.57
CA ASN A 494 -2.67 22.72 -4.12
C ASN A 494 -2.62 22.98 -5.64
N VAL A 495 -3.71 23.45 -6.24
CA VAL A 495 -3.79 23.77 -7.67
C VAL A 495 -4.17 25.23 -7.83
N ASP A 496 -3.33 25.97 -8.56
CA ASP A 496 -3.58 27.38 -8.84
C ASP A 496 -4.85 27.56 -9.70
N PRO A 497 -5.64 28.60 -9.42
CA PRO A 497 -6.78 28.94 -10.27
C PRO A 497 -6.30 29.43 -11.65
N VAL A 498 -7.09 29.18 -12.69
CA VAL A 498 -6.80 29.68 -14.05
C VAL A 498 -7.03 31.18 -14.17
N ALA A 499 -7.86 31.75 -13.30
CA ALA A 499 -8.09 33.19 -13.18
C ALA A 499 -8.74 33.52 -11.82
N LYS A 500 -8.82 34.81 -11.51
CA LYS A 500 -9.65 35.33 -10.42
C LYS A 500 -10.69 36.29 -10.97
N MET A 501 -11.86 36.32 -10.34
CA MET A 501 -12.99 37.15 -10.75
C MET A 501 -13.50 37.97 -9.56
N ASN A 502 -13.95 39.19 -9.84
CA ASN A 502 -14.51 40.11 -8.85
C ASN A 502 -15.98 40.45 -9.17
N PRO A 503 -16.78 40.85 -8.17
CA PRO A 503 -18.16 41.26 -8.40
C PRO A 503 -18.25 42.38 -9.44
N GLY A 504 -19.20 42.25 -10.36
CA GLY A 504 -19.37 43.16 -11.50
C GLY A 504 -18.60 42.76 -12.75
N ASN A 505 -17.61 41.87 -12.67
CA ASN A 505 -17.11 41.20 -13.87
C ASN A 505 -18.19 40.22 -14.39
N GLU A 506 -18.34 40.12 -15.71
CA GLU A 506 -19.27 39.18 -16.34
C GLU A 506 -18.51 38.00 -16.95
N ALA A 507 -19.10 36.81 -16.86
CA ALA A 507 -18.64 35.62 -17.56
C ALA A 507 -19.81 34.94 -18.28
N VAL A 508 -19.56 34.37 -19.44
CA VAL A 508 -20.56 33.62 -20.21
C VAL A 508 -20.60 32.18 -19.71
N VAL A 509 -21.78 31.65 -19.43
CA VAL A 509 -21.97 30.26 -19.02
C VAL A 509 -21.98 29.37 -20.25
N LEU A 510 -21.01 28.45 -20.31
CA LEU A 510 -20.90 27.43 -21.35
C LEU A 510 -21.70 26.18 -20.99
N ALA A 511 -21.65 25.76 -19.73
CA ALA A 511 -22.40 24.61 -19.20
C ALA A 511 -22.56 24.70 -17.68
N LYS A 512 -23.54 23.96 -17.14
CA LYS A 512 -23.61 23.61 -15.72
C LYS A 512 -23.24 22.13 -15.59
N VAL A 513 -22.29 21.81 -14.72
CA VAL A 513 -21.76 20.46 -14.53
C VAL A 513 -21.76 20.08 -13.05
N PRO A 514 -21.92 18.79 -12.70
CA PRO A 514 -21.78 18.38 -11.31
C PRO A 514 -20.34 18.54 -10.83
N GLN A 515 -20.17 18.66 -9.51
CA GLN A 515 -18.84 18.59 -8.90
C GLN A 515 -18.15 17.27 -9.25
N SER A 516 -16.86 17.35 -9.59
CA SER A 516 -16.06 16.15 -9.83
C SER A 516 -15.92 15.33 -8.53
N ASN A 517 -16.26 14.05 -8.58
CA ASN A 517 -16.17 13.09 -7.49
C ASN A 517 -15.95 11.67 -8.05
N ASP A 518 -16.31 10.64 -7.29
CA ASP A 518 -16.21 9.24 -7.73
C ASP A 518 -17.22 8.86 -8.83
N TYR A 519 -18.37 9.54 -8.92
CA TYR A 519 -19.40 9.23 -9.91
C TYR A 519 -19.24 9.99 -11.23
N ALA A 520 -18.98 11.29 -11.20
CA ALA A 520 -18.80 12.10 -12.41
C ALA A 520 -17.57 12.99 -12.24
N TRP A 521 -16.77 13.16 -13.29
CA TRP A 521 -15.51 13.88 -13.19
C TRP A 521 -15.07 14.49 -14.51
N VAL A 522 -14.26 15.53 -14.39
CA VAL A 522 -13.56 16.18 -15.50
C VAL A 522 -12.06 16.21 -15.19
N ARG A 523 -11.22 15.86 -16.16
CA ARG A 523 -9.75 15.87 -16.07
C ARG A 523 -9.12 16.54 -17.29
N GLY A 524 -7.97 17.16 -17.07
CA GLY A 524 -7.28 17.96 -18.09
C GLY A 524 -7.56 19.47 -17.94
N PRO A 525 -7.26 20.28 -18.97
CA PRO A 525 -6.82 19.84 -20.29
C PRO A 525 -5.40 19.30 -20.27
N PHE A 526 -5.17 18.15 -20.93
CA PHE A 526 -3.83 17.61 -21.14
C PHE A 526 -3.29 18.05 -22.49
N THR A 527 -2.06 18.55 -22.49
CA THR A 527 -1.32 18.86 -23.70
C THR A 527 -0.85 17.59 -24.41
N SER A 528 -0.54 17.70 -25.71
CA SER A 528 0.11 16.62 -26.46
C SER A 528 1.36 16.09 -25.76
N ALA A 529 2.23 16.96 -25.25
CA ALA A 529 3.48 16.55 -24.62
C ALA A 529 3.25 15.73 -23.33
N GLN A 530 2.24 16.10 -22.54
CA GLN A 530 1.87 15.36 -21.33
C GLN A 530 1.36 13.95 -21.68
N LEU A 531 0.47 13.83 -22.67
CA LEU A 531 -0.08 12.53 -23.07
C LEU A 531 0.96 11.61 -23.72
N VAL A 532 1.84 12.16 -24.58
CA VAL A 532 2.96 11.38 -25.15
C VAL A 532 3.82 10.80 -24.02
N LYS A 533 4.14 11.60 -23.00
CA LYS A 533 4.92 11.16 -21.85
C LYS A 533 4.22 10.04 -21.05
N THR A 534 2.91 10.11 -20.85
CA THR A 534 2.18 9.10 -20.05
C THR A 534 1.91 7.81 -20.82
N LEU A 535 1.78 7.88 -22.15
CA LEU A 535 1.59 6.72 -23.01
C LEU A 535 2.88 5.89 -23.15
N GLN A 536 4.05 6.54 -23.10
CA GLN A 536 5.35 5.87 -23.20
C GLN A 536 5.51 4.75 -22.16
N GLY A 537 5.83 3.54 -22.63
CA GLY A 537 5.99 2.35 -21.79
C GLY A 537 4.68 1.74 -21.27
N LYS A 538 3.51 2.29 -21.66
CA LYS A 538 2.19 1.75 -21.34
C LYS A 538 1.48 1.16 -22.56
N THR A 539 1.86 1.57 -23.77
CA THR A 539 1.39 1.00 -25.03
C THR A 539 2.38 0.00 -25.61
N THR A 540 1.87 -0.97 -26.36
CA THR A 540 2.69 -1.85 -27.22
C THR A 540 2.90 -1.26 -28.61
N SER A 541 2.00 -0.38 -29.06
CA SER A 541 2.17 0.40 -30.28
C SER A 541 3.10 1.60 -30.06
N ALA A 542 3.73 2.07 -31.15
CA ALA A 542 4.58 3.25 -31.13
C ALA A 542 3.76 4.50 -30.81
N VAL A 543 4.21 5.27 -29.82
CA VAL A 543 3.59 6.55 -29.45
C VAL A 543 4.08 7.64 -30.40
N PRO A 544 3.19 8.44 -31.03
CA PRO A 544 3.62 9.51 -31.92
C PRO A 544 4.37 10.62 -31.16
N SER A 545 5.20 11.39 -31.86
CA SER A 545 5.95 12.52 -31.27
C SER A 545 5.04 13.69 -30.84
N SER A 546 3.87 13.81 -31.45
CA SER A 546 2.82 14.76 -31.08
C SER A 546 1.44 14.18 -31.37
N ILE A 547 0.42 14.65 -30.65
CA ILE A 547 -0.97 14.20 -30.72
C ILE A 547 -1.84 15.41 -31.09
N SER A 548 -2.40 15.40 -32.28
CA SER A 548 -3.34 16.40 -32.78
C SER A 548 -4.79 15.92 -32.67
N THR A 549 -5.05 14.62 -32.80
CA THR A 549 -6.35 13.99 -32.53
C THR A 549 -6.21 12.86 -31.53
N LEU A 550 -7.22 12.69 -30.68
CA LEU A 550 -7.31 11.62 -29.70
C LEU A 550 -8.78 11.21 -29.56
N GLU A 551 -9.09 9.97 -29.89
CA GLU A 551 -10.48 9.53 -30.08
C GLU A 551 -10.70 8.14 -29.49
N VAL A 552 -11.84 7.92 -28.84
CA VAL A 552 -12.31 6.58 -28.48
C VAL A 552 -12.99 6.00 -29.72
N THR A 553 -12.36 5.00 -30.36
CA THR A 553 -12.84 4.39 -31.61
C THR A 553 -13.65 3.12 -31.38
N LYS A 554 -13.52 2.50 -30.19
CA LYS A 554 -14.28 1.31 -29.81
C LYS A 554 -14.68 1.38 -28.34
N ARG A 555 -15.95 1.07 -28.06
CA ARG A 555 -16.51 0.92 -26.71
C ARG A 555 -16.98 -0.52 -26.48
N GLY A 556 -16.95 -0.95 -25.23
CA GLY A 556 -17.50 -2.25 -24.83
C GLY A 556 -18.97 -2.16 -24.37
N PRO A 557 -19.51 -3.27 -23.82
CA PRO A 557 -20.91 -3.36 -23.43
C PRO A 557 -21.38 -2.31 -22.41
N SER A 558 -20.53 -1.85 -21.50
CA SER A 558 -20.88 -0.81 -20.51
C SER A 558 -20.57 0.61 -21.00
N GLY A 559 -20.11 0.76 -22.25
CA GLY A 559 -19.71 2.04 -22.83
C GLY A 559 -18.25 2.43 -22.52
N ARG A 560 -17.50 1.60 -21.80
CA ARG A 560 -16.08 1.85 -21.49
C ARG A 560 -15.20 1.78 -22.73
N ALA A 561 -14.15 2.61 -22.77
CA ALA A 561 -13.22 2.66 -23.89
C ALA A 561 -12.42 1.35 -24.01
N LEU A 562 -12.54 0.68 -25.15
CA LEU A 562 -11.75 -0.50 -25.53
C LEU A 562 -10.58 -0.12 -26.43
N GLU A 563 -10.74 0.91 -27.26
CA GLU A 563 -9.71 1.38 -28.17
C GLU A 563 -9.68 2.90 -28.19
N VAL A 564 -8.48 3.45 -28.03
CA VAL A 564 -8.20 4.88 -28.20
C VAL A 564 -7.17 5.02 -29.31
N THR A 565 -7.42 5.92 -30.25
CA THR A 565 -6.45 6.26 -31.31
C THR A 565 -5.86 7.64 -31.07
N ALA A 566 -4.58 7.81 -31.39
CA ALA A 566 -3.90 9.09 -31.46
C ALA A 566 -3.47 9.33 -32.91
N ASN A 567 -3.93 10.42 -33.54
CA ASN A 567 -3.71 10.69 -34.97
C ASN A 567 -4.16 9.53 -35.88
N GLY A 568 -5.25 8.85 -35.50
CA GLY A 568 -5.76 7.65 -36.19
C GLY A 568 -4.93 6.37 -35.96
N GLN A 569 -3.83 6.42 -35.21
CA GLN A 569 -3.04 5.24 -34.84
C GLN A 569 -3.53 4.66 -33.51
N PRO A 570 -3.86 3.36 -33.42
CA PRO A 570 -4.29 2.72 -32.17
C PRO A 570 -3.22 2.76 -31.08
N MET A 571 -3.59 3.23 -29.89
CA MET A 571 -2.75 3.24 -28.69
C MET A 571 -2.95 1.95 -27.89
N THR A 572 -2.52 0.82 -28.46
CA THR A 572 -2.77 -0.51 -27.92
C THR A 572 -2.13 -0.72 -26.55
N VAL A 573 -2.94 -1.11 -25.57
CA VAL A 573 -2.54 -1.45 -24.20
C VAL A 573 -2.76 -2.94 -23.93
N LYS A 574 -2.11 -3.50 -22.89
CA LYS A 574 -2.28 -4.93 -22.52
C LYS A 574 -3.73 -5.28 -22.16
N TYR A 575 -4.39 -4.39 -21.42
CA TYR A 575 -5.74 -4.51 -20.90
C TYR A 575 -6.43 -3.15 -21.03
N ALA A 576 -7.71 -3.10 -21.40
CA ALA A 576 -8.42 -1.82 -21.63
C ALA A 576 -8.40 -0.91 -20.39
N ASP A 577 -8.52 -1.47 -19.18
CA ASP A 577 -8.39 -0.71 -17.91
C ASP A 577 -7.06 0.08 -17.78
N THR A 578 -6.00 -0.35 -18.47
CA THR A 578 -4.68 0.32 -18.47
C THR A 578 -4.77 1.77 -18.99
N TYR A 579 -5.78 2.11 -19.82
CA TYR A 579 -5.99 3.47 -20.30
C TYR A 579 -6.11 4.50 -19.18
N ARG A 580 -6.61 4.11 -18.00
CA ARG A 580 -6.62 4.97 -16.80
C ARG A 580 -5.22 5.51 -16.51
N SER A 581 -4.23 4.62 -16.40
CA SER A 581 -2.84 5.00 -16.13
C SER A 581 -2.13 5.59 -17.35
N ALA A 582 -2.45 5.10 -18.56
CA ALA A 582 -1.78 5.52 -19.79
C ALA A 582 -2.15 6.95 -20.23
N LEU A 583 -3.34 7.43 -19.86
CA LEU A 583 -3.87 8.74 -20.20
C LEU A 583 -3.84 9.74 -19.03
N GLY A 584 -2.85 9.61 -18.14
CA GLY A 584 -2.60 10.60 -17.08
C GLY A 584 -3.33 10.34 -15.77
N GLY A 585 -3.69 9.10 -15.46
CA GLY A 585 -4.28 8.72 -14.17
C GLY A 585 -5.77 9.03 -14.07
N LEU A 586 -6.55 8.68 -15.09
CA LEU A 586 -7.99 8.89 -15.12
C LEU A 586 -8.71 8.01 -14.07
N PRO A 587 -9.80 8.51 -13.45
CA PRO A 587 -10.54 7.73 -12.45
C PRO A 587 -11.12 6.42 -12.99
N SER A 588 -11.58 6.38 -14.25
CA SER A 588 -12.09 5.15 -14.89
C SER A 588 -11.87 5.18 -16.41
N THR A 589 -12.25 4.10 -17.11
CA THR A 589 -12.29 4.01 -18.59
C THR A 589 -13.63 4.40 -19.22
N LEU A 590 -14.61 4.83 -18.42
CA LEU A 590 -15.90 5.34 -18.89
C LEU A 590 -15.76 6.85 -19.04
N PHE A 591 -15.28 7.26 -20.20
CA PHE A 591 -15.08 8.67 -20.53
C PHE A 591 -15.29 8.96 -22.01
N ASP A 592 -15.52 10.24 -22.28
CA ASP A 592 -15.39 10.89 -23.57
C ASP A 592 -14.15 11.79 -23.59
N ILE A 593 -13.63 12.04 -24.79
CA ILE A 593 -12.48 12.91 -25.04
C ILE A 593 -12.96 14.11 -25.83
N ALA A 594 -12.74 15.31 -25.29
CA ALA A 594 -13.03 16.57 -25.97
C ALA A 594 -11.73 17.31 -26.32
N GLY A 595 -11.48 17.49 -27.61
CA GLY A 595 -10.41 18.37 -28.11
C GLY A 595 -10.76 19.83 -27.88
N THR A 596 -9.85 20.60 -27.29
CA THR A 596 -10.10 22.01 -26.96
C THR A 596 -9.88 22.95 -28.13
N GLY A 597 -8.99 22.61 -29.07
CA GLY A 597 -8.54 23.48 -30.15
C GLY A 597 -9.09 23.14 -31.54
N SER A 598 -9.98 22.16 -31.66
CA SER A 598 -10.64 21.80 -32.92
C SER A 598 -12.16 21.87 -32.81
N TYR A 599 -12.87 22.04 -33.92
CA TYR A 599 -14.34 21.97 -34.01
C TYR A 599 -14.77 21.48 -35.39
N THR A 600 -15.97 20.93 -35.48
CA THR A 600 -16.55 20.42 -36.73
C THR A 600 -17.76 21.25 -37.11
N VAL A 601 -17.82 21.71 -38.35
CA VAL A 601 -18.94 22.46 -38.91
C VAL A 601 -19.69 21.56 -39.89
N LEU A 602 -21.02 21.48 -39.74
CA LEU A 602 -21.90 20.86 -40.73
C LEU A 602 -22.29 21.92 -41.76
N GLY A 603 -21.88 21.72 -43.01
CA GLY A 603 -22.24 22.57 -44.14
C GLY A 603 -23.70 22.38 -44.54
N ALA A 604 -24.26 23.37 -45.24
CA ALA A 604 -25.61 23.31 -45.80
C ALA A 604 -25.79 22.18 -46.84
N ASP A 605 -24.68 21.63 -47.35
CA ASP A 605 -24.63 20.47 -48.23
C ASP A 605 -24.63 19.12 -47.48
N GLY A 606 -24.78 19.15 -46.14
CA GLY A 606 -24.75 17.97 -45.29
C GLY A 606 -23.36 17.39 -45.03
N LYS A 607 -22.28 18.03 -45.53
CA LYS A 607 -20.91 17.57 -45.32
C LYS A 607 -20.30 18.24 -44.09
N THR A 608 -19.51 17.49 -43.35
CA THR A 608 -18.77 18.00 -42.19
C THR A 608 -17.37 18.45 -42.56
N ALA A 609 -16.92 19.57 -42.02
CA ALA A 609 -15.54 20.03 -42.13
C ALA A 609 -14.96 20.33 -40.74
N SER A 610 -13.84 19.69 -40.40
CA SER A 610 -13.10 19.98 -39.16
C SER A 610 -12.16 21.16 -39.35
N LYS A 611 -12.11 22.04 -38.35
CA LYS A 611 -11.28 23.24 -38.29
C LYS A 611 -10.48 23.23 -36.98
N THR A 612 -9.31 23.86 -36.99
CA THR A 612 -8.41 23.99 -35.84
C THR A 612 -8.07 25.45 -35.57
N GLY A 613 -7.84 25.76 -34.30
CA GLY A 613 -7.48 27.08 -33.80
C GLY A 613 -8.68 27.99 -33.55
N SER A 614 -8.43 29.05 -32.77
CA SER A 614 -9.42 30.09 -32.43
C SER A 614 -9.31 31.35 -33.31
N GLN A 615 -8.44 31.33 -34.33
CA GLN A 615 -8.32 32.42 -35.30
C GLN A 615 -9.64 32.53 -36.08
N GLY A 616 -10.13 33.75 -36.25
CA GLY A 616 -11.50 34.03 -36.66
C GLY A 616 -11.97 33.19 -37.85
N ALA A 617 -13.06 32.46 -37.66
CA ALA A 617 -13.76 31.84 -38.77
C ALA A 617 -14.48 32.96 -39.54
N ALA A 618 -14.35 32.98 -40.85
CA ALA A 618 -15.29 33.73 -41.68
C ALA A 618 -16.65 33.03 -41.56
N VAL A 619 -17.61 33.70 -40.93
CA VAL A 619 -18.98 33.20 -40.79
C VAL A 619 -19.79 33.79 -41.93
N LEU A 620 -20.26 32.93 -42.83
CA LEU A 620 -21.24 33.30 -43.84
C LEU A 620 -22.63 33.00 -43.28
N SER A 621 -23.40 34.06 -43.03
CA SER A 621 -24.78 34.00 -42.54
C SER A 621 -25.75 34.49 -43.62
N ALA A 622 -27.06 34.27 -43.42
CA ALA A 622 -28.09 34.84 -44.29
C ALA A 622 -28.03 36.39 -44.36
N SER A 623 -27.41 37.04 -43.37
CA SER A 623 -27.16 38.48 -43.31
C SER A 623 -25.83 38.94 -43.93
N GLY A 624 -25.04 38.03 -44.52
CA GLY A 624 -23.76 38.33 -45.17
C GLY A 624 -22.53 37.68 -44.51
N THR A 625 -21.34 38.04 -45.01
CA THR A 625 -20.04 37.59 -44.49
C THR A 625 -19.57 38.44 -43.31
N GLY A 626 -19.31 37.80 -42.16
CA GLY A 626 -18.63 38.42 -41.02
C GLY A 626 -17.37 37.66 -40.62
N THR A 627 -16.41 38.35 -39.99
CA THR A 627 -15.23 37.73 -39.37
C THR A 627 -15.36 37.80 -37.85
N SER A 628 -15.19 36.68 -37.15
CA SER A 628 -15.16 36.71 -35.68
C SER A 628 -13.79 37.25 -35.22
N SER A 629 -13.73 38.52 -34.80
CA SER A 629 -12.51 39.16 -34.26
C SER A 629 -12.44 39.10 -32.73
N SER A 630 -12.67 37.93 -32.14
CA SER A 630 -12.67 37.72 -30.69
C SER A 630 -11.42 36.99 -30.20
N ASN A 631 -10.98 37.29 -28.97
CA ASN A 631 -9.93 36.57 -28.25
C ASN A 631 -10.30 35.09 -27.96
N ALA A 632 -11.58 34.73 -28.08
CA ALA A 632 -12.07 33.36 -27.94
C ALA A 632 -13.24 33.08 -28.91
N LEU A 633 -13.18 31.93 -29.60
CA LEU A 633 -14.25 31.40 -30.42
C LEU A 633 -15.12 30.49 -29.56
N VAL A 634 -16.44 30.69 -29.55
CA VAL A 634 -17.40 29.77 -28.93
C VAL A 634 -18.15 29.06 -30.05
N VAL A 635 -18.15 27.73 -30.00
CA VAL A 635 -18.98 26.89 -30.86
C VAL A 635 -20.17 26.39 -30.07
N MET A 636 -21.34 26.41 -30.69
CA MET A 636 -22.58 25.92 -30.10
C MET A 636 -23.23 24.94 -31.07
N SER A 637 -23.59 23.76 -30.60
CA SER A 637 -24.33 22.77 -31.38
C SER A 637 -25.81 23.12 -31.47
N GLY A 638 -26.54 22.45 -32.37
CA GLY A 638 -27.97 22.71 -32.60
C GLY A 638 -28.88 22.42 -31.40
N ASP A 639 -28.39 21.66 -30.42
CA ASP A 639 -29.04 21.40 -29.12
C ASP A 639 -28.66 22.42 -28.03
N GLY A 640 -27.88 23.46 -28.38
CA GLY A 640 -27.50 24.54 -27.48
C GLY A 640 -26.28 24.28 -26.59
N GLN A 641 -25.55 23.16 -26.78
CA GLN A 641 -24.32 22.92 -26.02
C GLN A 641 -23.18 23.79 -26.53
N ALA A 642 -22.66 24.65 -25.65
CA ALA A 642 -21.61 25.61 -25.99
C ALA A 642 -20.24 25.20 -25.45
N ARG A 643 -19.19 25.46 -26.24
CA ARG A 643 -17.79 25.23 -25.88
C ARG A 643 -16.90 26.34 -26.40
N ALA A 644 -15.95 26.78 -25.58
CA ALA A 644 -14.85 27.63 -26.04
C ALA A 644 -13.79 26.81 -26.80
N VAL A 645 -13.32 27.34 -27.93
CA VAL A 645 -12.22 26.79 -28.74
C VAL A 645 -10.94 27.52 -28.38
N THR A 646 -9.91 26.76 -27.99
CA THR A 646 -8.60 27.30 -27.59
C THR A 646 -7.66 27.47 -28.78
N GLN A 647 -6.66 28.34 -28.65
CA GLN A 647 -5.63 28.55 -29.68
C GLN A 647 -4.77 27.30 -29.91
N SER A 648 -4.46 26.58 -28.84
CA SER A 648 -3.66 25.35 -28.88
C SER A 648 -4.54 24.14 -28.63
N GLN A 649 -4.23 23.02 -29.28
CA GLN A 649 -4.91 21.76 -29.05
C GLN A 649 -4.50 21.18 -27.69
N SER A 650 -5.50 20.80 -26.90
CA SER A 650 -5.36 20.00 -25.70
C SER A 650 -6.60 19.10 -25.56
N PHE A 651 -6.58 18.18 -24.60
CA PHE A 651 -7.58 17.14 -24.47
C PHE A 651 -8.18 17.13 -23.07
N MET A 652 -9.49 17.35 -23.00
CA MET A 652 -10.30 17.19 -21.80
C MET A 652 -10.90 15.79 -21.77
N PHE A 653 -10.85 15.14 -20.61
CA PHE A 653 -11.55 13.89 -20.36
C PHE A 653 -12.73 14.16 -19.46
N ILE A 654 -13.92 13.74 -19.90
CA ILE A 654 -15.18 13.87 -19.17
C ILE A 654 -15.67 12.46 -18.96
N GLY A 655 -15.81 12.03 -17.72
CA GLY A 655 -16.10 10.63 -17.44
C GLY A 655 -16.90 10.40 -16.17
N GLN A 656 -17.22 9.13 -15.97
CA GLN A 656 -18.01 8.64 -14.86
C GLN A 656 -17.35 7.42 -14.20
N GLY A 657 -17.70 7.18 -12.94
CA GLY A 657 -17.15 6.10 -12.12
C GLY A 657 -15.69 6.30 -11.72
N ASN A 658 -15.26 5.52 -10.73
CA ASN A 658 -13.90 5.50 -10.18
C ASN A 658 -13.49 4.07 -9.85
N GLY A 659 -12.45 3.59 -10.54
CA GLY A 659 -11.98 2.21 -10.49
C GLY A 659 -12.22 1.45 -11.80
N HIS A 660 -12.02 0.14 -11.76
CA HIS A 660 -12.16 -0.73 -12.93
C HIS A 660 -13.62 -0.98 -13.32
N GLY A 661 -14.57 -0.81 -12.39
CA GLY A 661 -16.00 -0.99 -12.63
C GLY A 661 -16.47 -2.46 -12.72
N LEU A 662 -15.57 -3.44 -12.83
CA LEU A 662 -15.92 -4.87 -12.76
C LEU A 662 -16.34 -5.30 -11.35
N GLY A 663 -17.39 -6.12 -11.24
CA GLY A 663 -17.87 -6.65 -9.96
C GLY A 663 -18.68 -5.63 -9.17
N LEU A 664 -18.43 -5.54 -7.87
CA LEU A 664 -19.20 -4.69 -6.96
C LEU A 664 -18.84 -3.20 -7.09
N SER A 665 -19.86 -2.35 -7.20
CA SER A 665 -19.73 -0.89 -6.99
C SER A 665 -20.00 -0.55 -5.53
N GLN A 666 -19.03 0.07 -4.84
CA GLN A 666 -19.18 0.42 -3.41
C GLN A 666 -20.29 1.47 -3.20
N TRP A 667 -20.27 2.56 -3.97
CA TRP A 667 -21.32 3.57 -3.94
C TRP A 667 -22.66 3.03 -4.44
N GLY A 668 -22.66 2.11 -5.41
CA GLY A 668 -23.85 1.44 -5.88
C GLY A 668 -24.51 0.58 -4.80
N ALA A 669 -23.73 -0.23 -4.11
CA ALA A 669 -24.19 -1.00 -2.95
C ALA A 669 -24.70 -0.12 -1.81
N LYS A 670 -24.03 1.01 -1.55
CA LYS A 670 -24.51 2.01 -0.59
C LYS A 670 -25.87 2.57 -0.99
N GLY A 671 -26.05 2.94 -2.26
CA GLY A 671 -27.33 3.44 -2.78
C GLY A 671 -28.45 2.42 -2.64
N MET A 672 -28.21 1.16 -3.01
CA MET A 672 -29.18 0.08 -2.79
C MET A 672 -29.48 -0.14 -1.30
N ALA A 673 -28.47 -0.06 -0.42
CA ALA A 673 -28.72 -0.17 1.01
C ALA A 673 -29.57 0.99 1.56
N ASP A 674 -29.41 2.22 1.05
CA ASP A 674 -30.28 3.35 1.41
C ASP A 674 -31.74 3.12 0.96
N GLU A 675 -31.93 2.42 -0.16
CA GLU A 675 -33.25 2.03 -0.69
C GLU A 675 -33.87 0.84 0.07
N GLY A 676 -33.14 0.24 1.01
CA GLY A 676 -33.64 -0.81 1.89
C GLY A 676 -33.36 -2.24 1.44
N TYR A 677 -32.52 -2.44 0.41
CA TYR A 677 -32.08 -3.79 0.03
C TYR A 677 -31.13 -4.39 1.07
N ASP A 678 -31.28 -5.68 1.35
CA ASP A 678 -30.35 -6.43 2.22
C ASP A 678 -29.04 -6.78 1.52
N TYR A 679 -28.00 -7.06 2.30
CA TYR A 679 -26.66 -7.34 1.78
C TYR A 679 -26.60 -8.55 0.83
N GLN A 680 -27.42 -9.59 1.05
CA GLN A 680 -27.43 -10.78 0.20
C GLN A 680 -28.00 -10.47 -1.18
N THR A 681 -29.05 -9.66 -1.24
CA THR A 681 -29.68 -9.20 -2.47
C THR A 681 -28.71 -8.33 -3.25
N ILE A 682 -28.03 -7.39 -2.58
CA ILE A 682 -27.03 -6.53 -3.20
C ILE A 682 -25.86 -7.38 -3.76
N LEU A 683 -25.33 -8.34 -2.99
CA LEU A 683 -24.26 -9.21 -3.46
C LEU A 683 -24.67 -10.04 -4.68
N LYS A 684 -25.87 -10.63 -4.68
CA LYS A 684 -26.38 -11.41 -5.83
C LYS A 684 -26.66 -10.55 -7.06
N HIS A 685 -26.93 -9.26 -6.88
CA HIS A 685 -27.05 -8.31 -7.98
C HIS A 685 -25.71 -8.07 -8.69
N TYR A 686 -24.62 -7.87 -7.93
CA TYR A 686 -23.30 -7.60 -8.51
C TYR A 686 -22.52 -8.85 -8.93
N TYR A 687 -22.71 -9.97 -8.23
CA TYR A 687 -22.07 -11.25 -8.51
C TYR A 687 -23.12 -12.24 -9.00
N GLN A 688 -23.28 -12.30 -10.33
CA GLN A 688 -24.27 -13.14 -10.99
C GLN A 688 -23.92 -14.62 -10.82
N ASN A 689 -24.91 -15.51 -10.83
CA ASN A 689 -24.69 -16.96 -10.66
C ASN A 689 -23.88 -17.32 -9.40
N ALA A 690 -23.98 -16.48 -8.36
CA ALA A 690 -23.30 -16.68 -7.10
C ALA A 690 -24.26 -17.04 -5.97
N THR A 691 -23.71 -17.74 -4.97
CA THR A 691 -24.38 -18.08 -3.71
C THR A 691 -23.57 -17.53 -2.56
N ILE A 692 -24.25 -17.13 -1.49
CA ILE A 692 -23.60 -16.72 -0.24
C ILE A 692 -23.68 -17.91 0.71
N VAL A 693 -22.53 -18.41 1.15
CA VAL A 693 -22.42 -19.58 2.01
C VAL A 693 -21.46 -19.30 3.16
N LYS A 694 -21.59 -20.04 4.26
CA LYS A 694 -20.67 -19.97 5.39
C LYS A 694 -19.59 -21.04 5.28
N GLU A 695 -18.33 -20.63 5.39
CA GLU A 695 -17.12 -21.50 5.42
C GLU A 695 -16.44 -21.48 6.78
#